data_AF-A0A316PYM6-F1
#
_entry.id   AF-A0A316PYM6-F1
#
_cell.length_a   1.000
_cell.length_b   1.000
_cell.length_c   1.000
_cell.angle_alpha   90.00
_cell.angle_beta   90.00
_cell.angle_gamma   90.00
#
_symmetry.space_group_name_H-M   'P 1'
#
loop_
_entity.id
_entity.type
_entity.pdbx_description
1 polymer ?
#
loop_
_entity_poly.entity_id
_entity_poly.type
_entity_poly.pdbx_seq_one_letter_code
_entity_poly.pdbx_strand_id
1 'polypeptide(L)'
;MKKFITVMLSMVLIISCMIMPVSAFASQEITVNGDLSYEKLKMENSDNVPPVVPAEGTFGNDLLWNVDSNNKLTISGTGEMPDFNLESDRPWHNYREIVTSVEIKDGITNVSKYAFGNFENLISVSLPDSITEIEANAFAYCWKLTSINMPYKLKSIGSNAFNVTGIQSIIIPDGVTYIGGSAFKNAQLTSVIIPDGIKQIYEKTFAGCPLTSVSIPDSVTVIGYAAFYECDKLTSIIIPESVSEVSDRAFYGCTAIEQALIEGEPYIADGALPAKKYIYERDINFGSITISPDKMEYTGNFLEPDVTVKTYLGKTLKEGTDYEIWAWSDNRYAGTGEVTIYGTGQYRGKIKGTFEITKPGTEIIFEGKDIVRIGGADRYETSVCAADQLKKRLGIREFDNIVVASGDGYADALSGTYLAKVKNAPVLLVGDNGLSEKYISKYIDNNLSAGGTVYILGGTGVITQNFENILKDGSHKVERLGGTDRYATNMMILEAAGAASEDMLVCSGDGFADALSASAVGKPVLLVNKNLYDGQKSYLDKLSGRKYYIIGGNGAVSSAVEKEIKIYGKTVRLCGDNRYATSSAVAREFFGDKAEAAVFAFGDDFPDGLSAGPLAASIEAPLLLVTSTNTADAAAYVSYNKITKAAVMGGPKLIPNSVIYGILNS
;
A
#
# COMPACT_ATOMS: atom_id res chain seq x y z
N MET A 1 -33.08 -70.01 2.41
CA MET A 1 -32.86 -71.37 2.94
C MET A 1 -32.12 -72.17 1.86
N LYS A 2 -30.96 -72.82 2.08
CA LYS A 2 -30.08 -73.02 3.27
C LYS A 2 -28.62 -73.16 2.77
N LYS A 3 -27.65 -72.61 3.53
CA LYS A 3 -26.20 -72.96 3.69
C LYS A 3 -25.31 -73.21 2.43
N PHE A 4 -24.20 -72.51 2.17
CA PHE A 4 -22.87 -72.43 2.86
C PHE A 4 -21.90 -73.62 2.61
N ILE A 5 -20.62 -73.27 2.28
CA ILE A 5 -19.32 -73.95 2.57
C ILE A 5 -18.65 -74.87 1.50
N THR A 6 -17.42 -74.48 1.06
CA THR A 6 -16.21 -75.30 0.67
C THR A 6 -16.13 -75.97 -0.72
N VAL A 7 -14.99 -76.01 -1.48
CA VAL A 7 -13.63 -75.38 -1.43
C VAL A 7 -12.86 -75.58 -2.76
N MET A 8 -11.83 -74.74 -3.03
CA MET A 8 -10.67 -74.84 -3.97
C MET A 8 -10.85 -75.28 -5.45
N LEU A 9 -10.39 -74.52 -6.46
CA LEU A 9 -9.02 -74.12 -6.89
C LEU A 9 -8.34 -75.14 -7.84
N SER A 10 -8.20 -74.80 -9.13
CA SER A 10 -7.15 -75.22 -10.08
C SER A 10 -7.50 -74.77 -11.52
N MET A 11 -6.47 -74.67 -12.38
CA MET A 11 -6.53 -74.45 -13.85
C MET A 11 -6.93 -73.03 -14.32
N VAL A 12 -6.42 -72.48 -15.43
CA VAL A 12 -5.32 -72.84 -16.38
C VAL A 12 -5.02 -71.57 -17.21
N LEU A 13 -3.77 -71.34 -17.63
CA LEU A 13 -3.44 -71.11 -19.06
C LEU A 13 -1.92 -71.09 -19.32
N ILE A 14 -1.51 -71.86 -20.33
CA ILE A 14 -0.19 -71.89 -20.98
C ILE A 14 -0.46 -71.67 -22.48
N ILE A 15 0.58 -71.38 -23.29
CA ILE A 15 0.60 -71.33 -24.77
C ILE A 15 0.17 -69.94 -25.31
N SER A 16 0.88 -69.25 -26.23
CA SER A 16 1.90 -69.68 -27.21
C SER A 16 3.01 -68.63 -27.45
N CYS A 17 4.13 -69.04 -28.06
CA CYS A 17 5.20 -68.15 -28.55
C CYS A 17 5.83 -68.71 -29.86
N MET A 18 6.18 -67.82 -30.81
CA MET A 18 7.00 -67.92 -32.07
C MET A 18 6.48 -66.87 -33.09
N ILE A 19 7.21 -66.31 -34.07
CA ILE A 19 8.61 -66.40 -34.55
C ILE A 19 9.03 -65.04 -35.20
N MET A 20 10.23 -64.54 -34.89
CA MET A 20 11.17 -63.66 -35.67
C MET A 20 10.69 -62.32 -36.35
N PRO A 21 11.60 -61.37 -36.74
CA PRO A 21 13.06 -61.24 -36.51
C PRO A 21 13.50 -59.90 -35.86
N VAL A 22 14.82 -59.66 -35.83
CA VAL A 22 15.56 -58.59 -35.12
C VAL A 22 15.63 -57.24 -35.87
N SER A 23 15.28 -56.11 -35.21
CA SER A 23 16.00 -54.81 -35.30
C SER A 23 15.34 -53.62 -34.55
N ALA A 24 15.56 -53.46 -33.24
CA ALA A 24 15.53 -52.16 -32.54
C ALA A 24 15.92 -52.32 -31.05
N PHE A 25 17.18 -52.02 -30.68
CA PHE A 25 17.51 -51.77 -29.28
C PHE A 25 17.20 -50.30 -28.95
N ALA A 26 15.97 -50.05 -28.52
CA ALA A 26 15.60 -48.87 -27.76
C ALA A 26 15.09 -49.35 -26.40
N SER A 27 15.55 -48.72 -25.32
CA SER A 27 15.17 -49.04 -23.95
C SER A 27 13.66 -48.94 -23.76
N GLN A 28 12.98 -50.08 -23.68
CA GLN A 28 11.55 -50.15 -23.46
C GLN A 28 11.29 -49.86 -21.98
N GLU A 29 10.99 -48.60 -21.64
CA GLU A 29 10.36 -48.28 -20.35
C GLU A 29 9.10 -49.15 -20.24
N ILE A 30 9.02 -49.97 -19.19
CA ILE A 30 7.80 -50.73 -18.90
C ILE A 30 6.76 -49.73 -18.42
N THR A 31 5.88 -49.29 -19.32
CA THR A 31 4.70 -48.49 -18.96
C THR A 31 3.69 -49.38 -18.23
N VAL A 32 3.95 -49.67 -16.95
CA VAL A 32 2.95 -50.26 -16.07
C VAL A 32 1.90 -49.19 -15.81
N ASN A 33 0.78 -49.25 -16.53
CA ASN A 33 -0.43 -48.44 -16.27
C ASN A 33 -1.17 -48.96 -15.02
N GLY A 34 -0.43 -49.13 -13.93
CA GLY A 34 -0.88 -49.46 -12.59
C GLY A 34 -0.28 -48.44 -11.64
N ASP A 35 -1.14 -47.68 -10.97
CA ASP A 35 -0.77 -46.69 -9.97
C ASP A 35 -0.16 -47.40 -8.74
N LEU A 36 1.17 -47.46 -8.74
CA LEU A 36 2.04 -48.02 -7.69
C LEU A 36 2.45 -46.92 -6.69
N SER A 37 1.46 -46.23 -6.13
CA SER A 37 1.64 -45.30 -5.02
C SER A 37 1.90 -46.05 -3.70
N TYR A 38 2.72 -45.46 -2.83
CA TYR A 38 3.08 -46.01 -1.52
C TYR A 38 1.86 -46.43 -0.68
N GLU A 39 0.82 -45.58 -0.65
CA GLU A 39 -0.40 -45.84 0.11
C GLU A 39 -1.18 -47.07 -0.38
N LYS A 40 -1.06 -47.47 -1.66
CA LYS A 40 -1.68 -48.71 -2.16
C LYS A 40 -0.97 -49.95 -1.64
N LEU A 41 0.36 -50.00 -1.76
CA LEU A 41 1.17 -51.14 -1.30
C LEU A 41 1.07 -51.34 0.22
N LYS A 42 0.96 -50.24 0.97
CA LYS A 42 0.71 -50.22 2.42
C LYS A 42 -0.64 -50.85 2.83
N MET A 43 -1.64 -50.86 1.95
CA MET A 43 -2.98 -51.39 2.26
C MET A 43 -3.16 -52.90 2.02
N GLU A 44 -2.25 -53.55 1.29
CA GLU A 44 -2.45 -54.94 0.83
C GLU A 44 -1.80 -56.01 1.72
N ASN A 45 -0.99 -55.62 2.71
CA ASN A 45 -0.08 -56.53 3.42
C ASN A 45 -0.39 -56.73 4.92
N SER A 46 -0.09 -57.92 5.44
CA SER A 46 -0.39 -58.30 6.83
C SER A 46 0.74 -57.98 7.82
N ASP A 47 0.39 -57.72 9.08
CA ASP A 47 1.35 -57.41 10.15
C ASP A 47 2.09 -58.64 10.73
N ASN A 48 1.66 -59.86 10.40
CA ASN A 48 2.16 -61.07 11.05
C ASN A 48 3.09 -61.88 10.13
N VAL A 49 4.39 -61.56 10.18
CA VAL A 49 5.44 -62.27 9.44
C VAL A 49 5.98 -63.43 10.28
N PRO A 50 5.81 -64.70 9.88
CA PRO A 50 6.30 -65.83 10.67
C PRO A 50 7.84 -65.94 10.64
N PRO A 51 8.47 -66.54 11.67
CA PRO A 51 9.91 -66.79 11.70
C PRO A 51 10.31 -67.87 10.70
N VAL A 52 11.49 -67.73 10.08
CA VAL A 52 12.04 -68.68 9.10
C VAL A 52 13.01 -69.69 9.70
N VAL A 53 13.25 -70.78 8.96
CA VAL A 53 14.41 -71.67 9.18
C VAL A 53 15.69 -70.89 8.87
N PRO A 54 16.66 -70.79 9.80
CA PRO A 54 17.92 -70.09 9.56
C PRO A 54 18.71 -70.66 8.37
N ALA A 55 19.41 -69.79 7.65
CA ALA A 55 20.21 -70.15 6.49
C ALA A 55 21.43 -69.23 6.35
N GLU A 56 22.50 -69.74 5.75
CA GLU A 56 23.73 -68.98 5.51
C GLU A 56 24.46 -69.44 4.25
N GLY A 57 25.39 -68.60 3.77
CA GLY A 57 26.24 -68.94 2.64
C GLY A 57 27.28 -67.86 2.33
N THR A 58 28.11 -68.14 1.34
CA THR A 58 29.08 -67.19 0.78
C THR A 58 28.51 -66.50 -0.47
N PHE A 59 29.05 -65.33 -0.81
CA PHE A 59 28.84 -64.66 -2.08
C PHE A 59 30.02 -63.72 -2.41
N GLY A 60 30.17 -63.31 -3.66
CA GLY A 60 31.35 -62.54 -4.08
C GLY A 60 32.65 -63.31 -3.82
N ASN A 61 33.71 -62.60 -3.41
CA ASN A 61 35.00 -63.20 -3.08
C ASN A 61 35.07 -63.62 -1.60
N ASP A 62 34.92 -62.67 -0.68
CA ASP A 62 35.16 -62.85 0.76
C ASP A 62 33.94 -62.42 1.61
N LEU A 63 32.72 -62.56 1.06
CA LEU A 63 31.48 -62.12 1.72
C LEU A 63 30.61 -63.29 2.18
N LEU A 64 29.93 -63.07 3.30
CA LEU A 64 29.05 -64.01 3.99
C LEU A 64 27.69 -63.38 4.22
N TRP A 65 26.64 -64.17 4.04
CA TRP A 65 25.28 -63.82 4.42
C TRP A 65 24.69 -64.87 5.38
N ASN A 66 23.87 -64.42 6.33
CA ASN A 66 23.13 -65.28 7.26
C ASN A 66 21.75 -64.68 7.53
N VAL A 67 20.69 -65.48 7.45
CA VAL A 67 19.34 -65.15 7.94
C VAL A 67 19.09 -65.94 9.22
N ASP A 68 18.78 -65.25 10.31
CA ASP A 68 18.51 -65.86 11.61
C ASP A 68 17.01 -66.19 11.83
N SER A 69 16.69 -66.83 12.96
CA SER A 69 15.31 -67.18 13.33
C SER A 69 14.43 -65.99 13.73
N ASN A 70 15.01 -64.78 13.81
CA ASN A 70 14.31 -63.53 14.08
C ASN A 70 14.04 -62.75 12.78
N ASN A 71 14.25 -63.38 11.62
CA ASN A 71 14.16 -62.80 10.29
C ASN A 71 15.14 -61.64 10.05
N LYS A 72 16.32 -61.69 10.69
CA LYS A 72 17.40 -60.73 10.44
C LYS A 72 18.39 -61.28 9.42
N LEU A 73 18.63 -60.52 8.35
CA LEU A 73 19.69 -60.77 7.37
C LEU A 73 20.97 -60.02 7.79
N THR A 74 22.06 -60.75 8.04
CA THR A 74 23.38 -60.20 8.34
C THR A 74 24.31 -60.38 7.15
N ILE A 75 24.95 -59.31 6.69
CA ILE A 75 26.01 -59.32 5.68
C ILE A 75 27.35 -59.01 6.37
N SER A 76 28.37 -59.80 6.09
CA SER A 76 29.71 -59.62 6.67
C SER A 76 30.82 -60.08 5.71
N GLY A 77 32.06 -59.71 5.99
CA GLY A 77 33.19 -59.89 5.09
C GLY A 77 33.95 -58.58 4.91
N THR A 78 34.76 -58.48 3.85
CA THR A 78 35.51 -57.27 3.52
C THR A 78 35.48 -56.96 2.03
N GLY A 79 35.33 -55.69 1.67
CA GLY A 79 35.33 -55.21 0.29
C GLY A 79 33.92 -54.96 -0.26
N GLU A 80 33.83 -54.94 -1.59
CA GLU A 80 32.61 -54.58 -2.31
C GLU A 80 31.64 -55.77 -2.43
N MET A 81 30.37 -55.53 -2.11
CA MET A 81 29.26 -56.36 -2.55
C MET A 81 29.17 -56.31 -4.08
N PRO A 82 29.09 -57.45 -4.79
CA PRO A 82 28.92 -57.44 -6.24
C PRO A 82 27.53 -56.95 -6.65
N ASP A 83 27.43 -56.28 -7.80
CA ASP A 83 26.17 -55.97 -8.48
C ASP A 83 25.35 -57.24 -8.75
N PHE A 84 24.04 -57.13 -8.51
CA PHE A 84 23.07 -58.09 -9.03
C PHE A 84 22.47 -57.56 -10.34
N ASN A 85 22.32 -58.42 -11.36
CA ASN A 85 21.70 -58.01 -12.62
C ASN A 85 20.18 -58.07 -12.53
N LEU A 86 19.67 -59.12 -11.90
CA LEU A 86 18.28 -59.35 -11.59
C LEU A 86 18.12 -59.57 -10.09
N GLU A 87 16.91 -59.29 -9.61
CA GLU A 87 16.55 -59.48 -8.21
C GLU A 87 16.68 -60.93 -7.73
N SER A 88 16.52 -61.90 -8.65
CA SER A 88 16.68 -63.34 -8.43
C SER A 88 18.11 -63.79 -8.20
N ASP A 89 19.10 -62.97 -8.57
CA ASP A 89 20.53 -63.34 -8.51
C ASP A 89 21.07 -63.24 -7.07
N ARG A 90 20.28 -62.64 -6.17
CA ARG A 90 20.62 -62.40 -4.77
C ARG A 90 20.57 -63.72 -3.98
N PRO A 91 21.63 -64.08 -3.22
CA PRO A 91 21.64 -65.33 -2.43
C PRO A 91 20.45 -65.46 -1.47
N TRP A 92 19.94 -64.33 -0.99
CA TRP A 92 18.82 -64.21 -0.07
C TRP A 92 17.47 -63.88 -0.73
N HIS A 93 17.33 -63.98 -2.07
CA HIS A 93 16.09 -63.62 -2.79
C HIS A 93 14.82 -64.25 -2.21
N ASN A 94 14.89 -65.53 -1.85
CA ASN A 94 13.75 -66.28 -1.30
C ASN A 94 13.31 -65.81 0.10
N TYR A 95 14.09 -64.96 0.75
CA TYR A 95 13.81 -64.42 2.08
C TYR A 95 13.26 -62.96 2.03
N ARG A 96 13.12 -62.35 0.84
CA ARG A 96 12.68 -60.94 0.69
C ARG A 96 11.30 -60.64 1.32
N GLU A 97 10.39 -61.60 1.29
CA GLU A 97 9.02 -61.47 1.83
C GLU A 97 8.97 -61.58 3.37
N ILE A 98 10.06 -62.02 4.02
CA ILE A 98 10.08 -62.35 5.46
C ILE A 98 11.13 -61.58 6.26
N VAL A 99 12.22 -61.12 5.64
CA VAL A 99 13.28 -60.36 6.35
C VAL A 99 12.72 -59.04 6.88
N THR A 100 12.85 -58.84 8.18
CA THR A 100 12.39 -57.64 8.89
C THR A 100 13.52 -56.68 9.25
N SER A 101 14.76 -57.16 9.28
CA SER A 101 15.93 -56.34 9.57
C SER A 101 17.18 -56.76 8.78
N VAL A 102 17.99 -55.78 8.38
CA VAL A 102 19.29 -55.99 7.72
C VAL A 102 20.39 -55.37 8.58
N GLU A 103 21.48 -56.11 8.80
CA GLU A 103 22.72 -55.58 9.38
C GLU A 103 23.90 -55.85 8.45
N ILE A 104 24.58 -54.79 8.00
CA ILE A 104 25.86 -54.90 7.30
C ILE A 104 26.97 -54.65 8.32
N LYS A 105 27.99 -55.50 8.34
CA LYS A 105 29.15 -55.38 9.23
C LYS A 105 30.25 -54.51 8.63
N ASP A 106 31.04 -53.89 9.51
CA ASP A 106 32.21 -53.09 9.14
C ASP A 106 33.19 -53.87 8.26
N GLY A 107 33.81 -53.18 7.30
CA GLY A 107 34.64 -53.77 6.26
C GLY A 107 33.97 -53.87 4.88
N ILE A 108 32.64 -53.80 4.81
CA ILE A 108 31.88 -53.70 3.55
C ILE A 108 31.85 -52.24 3.06
N THR A 109 32.10 -51.99 1.77
CA THR A 109 32.30 -50.63 1.22
C THR A 109 31.13 -50.05 0.41
N ASN A 110 30.22 -50.89 -0.10
CA ASN A 110 29.03 -50.46 -0.83
C ASN A 110 27.78 -51.26 -0.41
N VAL A 111 26.60 -50.69 -0.62
CA VAL A 111 25.35 -51.46 -0.71
C VAL A 111 25.03 -51.65 -2.19
N SER A 112 25.25 -52.85 -2.71
CA SER A 112 25.22 -53.07 -4.16
C SER A 112 23.83 -53.01 -4.79
N LYS A 113 23.82 -52.83 -6.11
CA LYS A 113 22.65 -52.72 -6.96
C LYS A 113 21.62 -53.83 -6.69
N TYR A 114 20.36 -53.43 -6.46
CA TYR A 114 19.23 -54.27 -6.05
C TYR A 114 19.35 -55.03 -4.72
N ALA A 115 20.45 -54.93 -3.94
CA ALA A 115 20.74 -55.83 -2.81
C ALA A 115 19.54 -56.16 -1.91
N PHE A 116 18.75 -55.17 -1.49
CA PHE A 116 17.58 -55.34 -0.61
C PHE A 116 16.28 -54.82 -1.23
N GLY A 117 16.23 -54.61 -2.56
CA GLY A 117 15.01 -54.21 -3.26
C GLY A 117 13.86 -55.22 -3.09
N ASN A 118 12.60 -54.76 -3.08
CA ASN A 118 11.40 -55.55 -2.81
C ASN A 118 11.44 -56.37 -1.50
N PHE A 119 12.14 -55.86 -0.48
CA PHE A 119 12.01 -56.37 0.88
C PHE A 119 10.82 -55.70 1.57
N GLU A 120 9.61 -56.13 1.19
CA GLU A 120 8.34 -55.53 1.61
C GLU A 120 8.16 -55.48 3.14
N ASN A 121 8.77 -56.41 3.87
CA ASN A 121 8.69 -56.49 5.33
C ASN A 121 9.88 -55.89 6.10
N LEU A 122 10.84 -55.27 5.40
CA LEU A 122 12.02 -54.65 6.02
C LEU A 122 11.66 -53.39 6.80
N ILE A 123 11.92 -53.41 8.11
CA ILE A 123 11.62 -52.31 9.05
C ILE A 123 12.88 -51.53 9.41
N SER A 124 14.03 -52.20 9.55
CA SER A 124 15.28 -51.56 10.02
C SER A 124 16.52 -52.02 9.26
N VAL A 125 17.40 -51.06 8.94
CA VAL A 125 18.71 -51.31 8.32
C VAL A 125 19.81 -50.69 9.18
N SER A 126 20.85 -51.46 9.47
CA SER A 126 22.08 -51.00 10.12
C SER A 126 23.23 -51.01 9.11
N LEU A 127 23.76 -49.83 8.78
CA LEU A 127 24.90 -49.63 7.89
C LEU A 127 26.15 -49.23 8.70
N PRO A 128 27.35 -49.74 8.36
CA PRO A 128 28.61 -49.35 8.97
C PRO A 128 29.23 -48.14 8.25
N ASP A 129 30.07 -47.39 8.95
CA ASP A 129 30.78 -46.22 8.40
C ASP A 129 31.86 -46.54 7.36
N SER A 130 32.08 -47.82 7.03
CA SER A 130 32.89 -48.25 5.89
C SER A 130 32.17 -48.07 4.55
N ILE A 131 30.84 -47.96 4.55
CA ILE A 131 30.04 -47.76 3.34
C ILE A 131 30.29 -46.36 2.76
N THR A 132 30.75 -46.31 1.52
CA THR A 132 30.90 -45.09 0.72
C THR A 132 29.80 -44.92 -0.32
N GLU A 133 29.12 -45.99 -0.73
CA GLU A 133 28.13 -45.96 -1.82
C GLU A 133 26.86 -46.77 -1.48
N ILE A 134 25.69 -46.24 -1.83
CA ILE A 134 24.43 -47.00 -1.83
C ILE A 134 23.92 -46.97 -3.28
N GLU A 135 23.88 -48.12 -3.94
CA GLU A 135 23.72 -48.18 -5.39
C GLU A 135 22.25 -48.23 -5.85
N ALA A 136 22.06 -48.31 -7.17
CA ALA A 136 20.76 -48.23 -7.80
C ALA A 136 19.82 -49.36 -7.33
N ASN A 137 18.60 -48.98 -6.94
CA ASN A 137 17.55 -49.86 -6.40
C ASN A 137 17.92 -50.62 -5.10
N ALA A 138 18.97 -50.22 -4.37
CA ALA A 138 19.46 -50.93 -3.17
C ALA A 138 18.36 -51.27 -2.14
N PHE A 139 17.41 -50.35 -1.90
CA PHE A 139 16.26 -50.49 -0.99
C PHE A 139 14.93 -50.10 -1.67
N ALA A 140 14.83 -50.24 -3.00
CA ALA A 140 13.59 -49.94 -3.72
C ALA A 140 12.44 -50.82 -3.22
N TYR A 141 11.22 -50.28 -3.13
CA TYR A 141 10.00 -50.96 -2.67
C TYR A 141 10.05 -51.50 -1.23
N CYS A 142 10.99 -51.03 -0.40
CA CYS A 142 11.02 -51.32 1.05
C CYS A 142 10.03 -50.42 1.80
N TRP A 143 8.74 -50.60 1.57
CA TRP A 143 7.70 -49.69 2.05
C TRP A 143 7.48 -49.70 3.58
N LYS A 144 7.90 -50.75 4.30
CA LYS A 144 7.97 -50.74 5.78
C LYS A 144 9.23 -50.08 6.37
N LEU A 145 10.23 -49.71 5.56
CA LEU A 145 11.46 -49.06 6.04
C LEU A 145 11.19 -47.58 6.30
N THR A 146 10.95 -47.20 7.57
CA THR A 146 10.56 -45.83 7.95
C THR A 146 11.72 -44.90 8.28
N SER A 147 12.93 -45.45 8.46
CA SER A 147 14.13 -44.69 8.83
C SER A 147 15.38 -45.50 8.52
N ILE A 148 16.45 -44.81 8.09
CA ILE A 148 17.78 -45.39 7.91
C ILE A 148 18.83 -44.37 8.38
N ASN A 149 19.83 -44.83 9.13
CA ASN A 149 20.97 -44.00 9.50
C ASN A 149 22.01 -44.05 8.37
N MET A 150 22.35 -42.88 7.81
CA MET A 150 23.33 -42.80 6.73
C MET A 150 24.77 -42.83 7.29
N PRO A 151 25.68 -43.60 6.66
CA PRO A 151 27.08 -43.69 7.09
C PRO A 151 27.81 -42.38 6.75
N TYR A 152 28.65 -41.85 7.65
CA TYR A 152 29.21 -40.50 7.45
C TYR A 152 30.19 -40.39 6.27
N LYS A 153 30.72 -41.52 5.77
CA LYS A 153 31.61 -41.57 4.62
C LYS A 153 30.89 -41.59 3.26
N LEU A 154 29.56 -41.68 3.25
CA LEU A 154 28.75 -41.80 2.04
C LEU A 154 29.07 -40.69 1.02
N LYS A 155 29.18 -41.09 -0.26
CA LYS A 155 29.50 -40.24 -1.42
C LYS A 155 28.39 -40.21 -2.45
N SER A 156 27.73 -41.34 -2.67
CA SER A 156 26.72 -41.54 -3.71
C SER A 156 25.48 -42.24 -3.16
N ILE A 157 24.32 -41.79 -3.63
CA ILE A 157 23.03 -42.49 -3.52
C ILE A 157 22.56 -42.74 -4.96
N GLY A 158 22.40 -44.00 -5.34
CA GLY A 158 22.09 -44.43 -6.69
C GLY A 158 20.63 -44.20 -7.10
N SER A 159 20.40 -44.26 -8.40
CA SER A 159 19.05 -44.11 -8.98
C SER A 159 18.06 -45.13 -8.41
N ASN A 160 16.87 -44.70 -8.02
CA ASN A 160 15.85 -45.52 -7.34
C ASN A 160 16.27 -46.16 -5.99
N ALA A 161 17.39 -45.78 -5.38
CA ALA A 161 17.91 -46.45 -4.16
C ALA A 161 16.89 -46.61 -3.02
N PHE A 162 16.01 -45.63 -2.83
CA PHE A 162 14.94 -45.61 -1.83
C PHE A 162 13.55 -45.29 -2.45
N ASN A 163 13.36 -45.64 -3.72
CA ASN A 163 12.08 -45.51 -4.42
C ASN A 163 10.99 -46.35 -3.73
N VAL A 164 9.81 -45.79 -3.45
CA VAL A 164 8.69 -46.42 -2.71
C VAL A 164 9.13 -46.97 -1.34
N THR A 165 9.60 -46.08 -0.47
CA THR A 165 9.98 -46.42 0.92
C THR A 165 9.15 -45.66 1.94
N GLY A 166 9.04 -46.22 3.15
CA GLY A 166 8.33 -45.58 4.27
C GLY A 166 9.09 -44.41 4.92
N ILE A 167 10.24 -44.01 4.38
CA ILE A 167 11.18 -43.07 5.02
C ILE A 167 10.53 -41.69 5.13
N GLN A 168 10.32 -41.21 6.35
CA GLN A 168 9.66 -39.93 6.64
C GLN A 168 10.64 -38.75 6.76
N SER A 169 11.85 -39.04 7.25
CA SER A 169 12.92 -38.06 7.43
C SER A 169 14.26 -38.72 7.18
N ILE A 170 15.18 -38.01 6.54
CA ILE A 170 16.51 -38.52 6.23
C ILE A 170 17.55 -37.40 6.37
N ILE A 171 18.70 -37.74 6.96
CA ILE A 171 19.87 -36.86 7.00
C ILE A 171 20.85 -37.39 5.96
N ILE A 172 21.01 -36.65 4.87
CA ILE A 172 22.00 -36.96 3.83
C ILE A 172 23.32 -36.32 4.26
N PRO A 173 24.43 -37.07 4.42
CA PRO A 173 25.70 -36.50 4.89
C PRO A 173 26.28 -35.46 3.91
N ASP A 174 26.93 -34.42 4.43
CA ASP A 174 27.58 -33.34 3.66
C ASP A 174 28.61 -33.86 2.64
N GLY A 175 29.15 -35.06 2.87
CA GLY A 175 30.09 -35.73 1.97
C GLY A 175 29.49 -36.30 0.68
N VAL A 176 28.15 -36.31 0.55
CA VAL A 176 27.43 -36.82 -0.63
C VAL A 176 27.42 -35.76 -1.74
N THR A 177 27.90 -36.15 -2.91
CA THR A 177 27.96 -35.29 -4.11
C THR A 177 27.03 -35.75 -5.23
N TYR A 178 26.41 -36.93 -5.09
CA TYR A 178 25.52 -37.51 -6.09
C TYR A 178 24.28 -38.17 -5.45
N ILE A 179 23.10 -37.78 -5.93
CA ILE A 179 21.81 -38.42 -5.63
C ILE A 179 21.13 -38.69 -6.98
N GLY A 180 21.06 -39.96 -7.37
CA GLY A 180 20.60 -40.37 -8.70
C GLY A 180 19.10 -40.16 -8.95
N GLY A 181 18.70 -40.27 -10.21
CA GLY A 181 17.32 -40.11 -10.63
C GLY A 181 16.37 -41.06 -9.91
N SER A 182 15.20 -40.55 -9.52
CA SER A 182 14.19 -41.28 -8.73
C SER A 182 14.68 -41.84 -7.39
N ALA A 183 15.84 -41.43 -6.85
CA ALA A 183 16.43 -42.02 -5.64
C ALA A 183 15.47 -42.06 -4.44
N PHE A 184 14.62 -41.05 -4.25
CA PHE A 184 13.61 -40.99 -3.20
C PHE A 184 12.18 -40.89 -3.75
N LYS A 185 11.94 -41.29 -5.01
CA LYS A 185 10.61 -41.24 -5.61
C LYS A 185 9.60 -42.02 -4.75
N ASN A 186 8.42 -41.45 -4.50
CA ASN A 186 7.35 -42.03 -3.68
C ASN A 186 7.79 -42.41 -2.23
N ALA A 187 8.92 -41.88 -1.74
CA ALA A 187 9.28 -41.98 -0.33
C ALA A 187 8.35 -41.07 0.49
N GLN A 188 8.13 -41.40 1.77
CA GLN A 188 7.24 -40.62 2.64
C GLN A 188 7.88 -39.35 3.24
N LEU A 189 8.89 -38.79 2.57
CA LEU A 189 9.65 -37.65 3.05
C LEU A 189 8.77 -36.42 3.20
N THR A 190 8.62 -35.93 4.44
CA THR A 190 7.92 -34.66 4.73
C THR A 190 8.86 -33.46 4.65
N SER A 191 10.16 -33.68 4.81
CA SER A 191 11.22 -32.67 4.69
C SER A 191 12.53 -33.32 4.24
N VAL A 192 13.32 -32.61 3.42
CA VAL A 192 14.68 -33.00 3.06
C VAL A 192 15.60 -31.78 3.08
N ILE A 193 16.82 -31.96 3.59
CA ILE A 193 17.93 -31.02 3.44
C ILE A 193 18.83 -31.59 2.33
N ILE A 194 18.99 -30.84 1.25
CA ILE A 194 19.88 -31.21 0.14
C ILE A 194 21.28 -30.70 0.48
N PRO A 195 22.34 -31.53 0.50
CA PRO A 195 23.69 -31.09 0.84
C PRO A 195 24.31 -30.10 -0.15
N ASP A 196 25.18 -29.21 0.34
CA ASP A 196 25.97 -28.27 -0.47
C ASP A 196 26.89 -28.95 -1.51
N GLY A 197 27.14 -30.26 -1.37
CA GLY A 197 27.86 -31.05 -2.36
C GLY A 197 27.10 -31.29 -3.67
N ILE A 198 25.76 -31.15 -3.68
CA ILE A 198 24.89 -31.49 -4.82
C ILE A 198 24.90 -30.37 -5.87
N LYS A 199 25.15 -30.72 -7.14
CA LYS A 199 25.11 -29.78 -8.27
C LYS A 199 23.83 -29.80 -9.09
N GLN A 200 23.13 -30.93 -9.08
CA GLN A 200 21.89 -31.13 -9.83
C GLN A 200 20.92 -31.99 -9.03
N ILE A 201 19.66 -31.58 -9.01
CA ILE A 201 18.57 -32.43 -8.55
C ILE A 201 18.11 -33.22 -9.78
N TYR A 202 18.43 -34.52 -9.82
CA TYR A 202 18.17 -35.39 -10.98
C TYR A 202 16.69 -35.68 -11.21
N GLU A 203 16.40 -36.36 -12.32
CA GLU A 203 15.04 -36.60 -12.78
C GLU A 203 14.22 -37.41 -11.75
N LYS A 204 13.02 -36.90 -11.42
CA LYS A 204 12.09 -37.52 -10.46
C LYS A 204 12.65 -37.81 -9.05
N THR A 205 13.80 -37.24 -8.66
CA THR A 205 14.52 -37.60 -7.42
C THR A 205 13.65 -37.60 -6.16
N PHE A 206 12.73 -36.65 -6.03
CA PHE A 206 11.77 -36.53 -4.92
C PHE A 206 10.30 -36.58 -5.39
N ALA A 207 10.02 -37.10 -6.60
CA ALA A 207 8.67 -37.13 -7.14
C ALA A 207 7.74 -38.00 -6.27
N GLY A 208 6.55 -37.48 -5.94
CA GLY A 208 5.55 -38.15 -5.11
C GLY A 208 5.82 -38.11 -3.61
N CYS A 209 6.83 -37.37 -3.15
CA CYS A 209 7.08 -37.18 -1.72
C CYS A 209 6.10 -36.15 -1.10
N PRO A 210 5.55 -36.39 0.10
CA PRO A 210 4.67 -35.44 0.81
C PRO A 210 5.45 -34.27 1.45
N LEU A 211 6.42 -33.70 0.75
CA LEU A 211 7.29 -32.62 1.22
C LEU A 211 6.46 -31.36 1.52
N THR A 212 6.52 -30.86 2.76
CA THR A 212 5.94 -29.54 3.11
C THR A 212 6.87 -28.38 2.76
N SER A 213 8.17 -28.64 2.74
CA SER A 213 9.24 -27.67 2.48
C SER A 213 10.48 -28.36 1.93
N VAL A 214 11.20 -27.70 1.03
CA VAL A 214 12.54 -28.09 0.59
C VAL A 214 13.46 -26.87 0.60
N SER A 215 14.70 -27.06 1.06
CA SER A 215 15.77 -26.08 0.92
C SER A 215 16.67 -26.52 -0.23
N ILE A 216 16.79 -25.66 -1.26
CA ILE A 216 17.72 -25.87 -2.37
C ILE A 216 18.97 -25.03 -2.06
N PRO A 217 20.17 -25.63 -1.94
CA PRO A 217 21.41 -24.89 -1.68
C PRO A 217 21.95 -24.20 -2.94
N ASP A 218 22.72 -23.12 -2.75
CA ASP A 218 23.40 -22.33 -3.80
C ASP A 218 24.41 -23.13 -4.65
N SER A 219 24.66 -24.38 -4.27
CA SER A 219 25.47 -25.31 -5.04
C SER A 219 24.73 -25.91 -6.24
N VAL A 220 23.40 -25.95 -6.22
CA VAL A 220 22.55 -26.51 -7.28
C VAL A 220 22.43 -25.52 -8.45
N THR A 221 22.70 -26.01 -9.65
CA THR A 221 22.57 -25.24 -10.90
C THR A 221 21.41 -25.69 -11.79
N VAL A 222 20.91 -26.92 -11.59
CA VAL A 222 19.83 -27.53 -12.39
C VAL A 222 18.83 -28.27 -11.50
N ILE A 223 17.54 -27.97 -11.68
CA ILE A 223 16.42 -28.76 -11.15
C ILE A 223 15.83 -29.56 -12.31
N GLY A 224 16.10 -30.87 -12.33
CA GLY A 224 15.84 -31.74 -13.47
C GLY A 224 14.37 -32.14 -13.68
N TYR A 225 14.15 -32.87 -14.78
CA TYR A 225 12.82 -33.31 -15.22
C TYR A 225 12.00 -33.96 -14.11
N ALA A 226 10.82 -33.40 -13.83
CA ALA A 226 9.90 -33.94 -12.84
C ALA A 226 10.49 -34.12 -11.41
N ALA A 227 11.58 -33.43 -11.04
CA ALA A 227 12.34 -33.64 -9.81
C ALA A 227 11.50 -33.69 -8.51
N PHE A 228 10.47 -32.86 -8.42
CA PHE A 228 9.49 -32.75 -7.33
C PHE A 228 8.04 -32.98 -7.81
N TYR A 229 7.86 -33.69 -8.92
CA TYR A 229 6.53 -33.99 -9.48
C TYR A 229 5.57 -34.57 -8.44
N GLU A 230 4.35 -34.04 -8.34
CA GLU A 230 3.32 -34.44 -7.37
C GLU A 230 3.73 -34.33 -5.88
N CYS A 231 4.66 -33.44 -5.52
CA CYS A 231 4.86 -33.02 -4.12
C CYS A 231 3.72 -32.10 -3.65
N ASP A 232 2.52 -32.65 -3.51
CA ASP A 232 1.26 -31.90 -3.35
C ASP A 232 1.15 -31.08 -2.05
N LYS A 233 2.02 -31.33 -1.05
CA LYS A 233 2.08 -30.61 0.23
C LYS A 233 3.04 -29.40 0.23
N LEU A 234 3.82 -29.19 -0.83
CA LEU A 234 4.83 -28.14 -0.85
C LEU A 234 4.15 -26.78 -1.02
N THR A 235 4.23 -25.91 0.00
CA THR A 235 3.46 -24.64 0.03
C THR A 235 4.15 -23.47 -0.66
N SER A 236 5.48 -23.53 -0.76
CA SER A 236 6.32 -22.47 -1.32
C SER A 236 7.64 -23.06 -1.79
N ILE A 237 8.26 -22.39 -2.76
CA ILE A 237 9.60 -22.73 -3.24
C ILE A 237 10.43 -21.46 -3.40
N ILE A 238 11.71 -21.54 -3.01
CA ILE A 238 12.75 -20.56 -3.33
C ILE A 238 13.64 -21.22 -4.39
N ILE A 239 13.89 -20.50 -5.48
CA ILE A 239 14.82 -20.88 -6.55
C ILE A 239 16.05 -19.97 -6.41
N PRO A 240 17.19 -20.47 -5.89
CA PRO A 240 18.39 -19.68 -5.64
C PRO A 240 18.98 -19.05 -6.90
N GLU A 241 19.80 -18.01 -6.72
CA GLU A 241 20.47 -17.30 -7.84
C GLU A 241 21.41 -18.22 -8.66
N SER A 242 21.90 -19.30 -8.06
CA SER A 242 22.75 -20.31 -8.71
C SER A 242 22.04 -21.16 -9.76
N VAL A 243 20.71 -21.27 -9.69
CA VAL A 243 19.93 -22.15 -10.58
C VAL A 243 19.84 -21.50 -11.97
N SER A 244 20.44 -22.16 -12.96
CA SER A 244 20.36 -21.79 -14.36
C SER A 244 19.18 -22.41 -15.11
N GLU A 245 18.68 -23.56 -14.64
CA GLU A 245 17.59 -24.30 -15.29
C GLU A 245 16.62 -24.93 -14.28
N VAL A 246 15.32 -24.79 -14.57
CA VAL A 246 14.22 -25.58 -13.99
C VAL A 246 13.52 -26.31 -15.15
N SER A 247 13.82 -27.60 -15.31
CA SER A 247 13.40 -28.43 -16.46
C SER A 247 11.90 -28.78 -16.45
N ASP A 248 11.41 -29.35 -17.54
CA ASP A 248 9.99 -29.70 -17.72
C ASP A 248 9.41 -30.49 -16.53
N ARG A 249 8.19 -30.11 -16.14
CA ARG A 249 7.42 -30.69 -15.03
C ARG A 249 8.10 -30.72 -13.65
N ALA A 250 9.21 -30.01 -13.42
CA ALA A 250 9.98 -30.09 -12.18
C ALA A 250 9.13 -30.06 -10.89
N PHE A 251 8.09 -29.23 -10.83
CA PHE A 251 7.13 -29.12 -9.74
C PHE A 251 5.67 -29.31 -10.21
N TYR A 252 5.44 -29.98 -11.34
CA TYR A 252 4.09 -30.26 -11.83
C TYR A 252 3.34 -31.12 -10.82
N GLY A 253 2.11 -30.73 -10.46
CA GLY A 253 1.32 -31.41 -9.43
C GLY A 253 1.57 -30.93 -8.00
N CYS A 254 2.52 -30.03 -7.73
CA CYS A 254 2.69 -29.38 -6.43
C CYS A 254 1.59 -28.33 -6.19
N THR A 255 0.35 -28.79 -6.03
CA THR A 255 -0.86 -27.95 -6.05
C THR A 255 -0.97 -26.96 -4.89
N ALA A 256 -0.20 -27.14 -3.81
CA ALA A 256 -0.11 -26.21 -2.68
C ALA A 256 0.83 -25.01 -2.90
N ILE A 257 1.65 -24.97 -3.96
CA ILE A 257 2.54 -23.83 -4.22
C ILE A 257 1.71 -22.64 -4.75
N GLU A 258 1.44 -21.66 -3.89
CA GLU A 258 0.73 -20.44 -4.30
C GLU A 258 1.65 -19.47 -5.08
N GLN A 259 2.91 -19.36 -4.65
CA GLN A 259 3.94 -18.51 -5.24
C GLN A 259 5.31 -19.19 -5.27
N ALA A 260 6.08 -18.91 -6.31
CA ALA A 260 7.51 -19.23 -6.36
C ALA A 260 8.33 -17.95 -6.22
N LEU A 261 9.30 -17.98 -5.31
CA LEU A 261 10.28 -16.93 -5.07
C LEU A 261 11.53 -17.27 -5.90
N ILE A 262 12.01 -16.34 -6.72
CA ILE A 262 13.10 -16.56 -7.65
C ILE A 262 14.15 -15.46 -7.43
N GLU A 263 15.38 -15.85 -7.13
CA GLU A 263 16.47 -14.93 -6.81
C GLU A 263 17.29 -14.54 -8.05
N GLY A 264 17.47 -15.49 -8.97
CA GLY A 264 18.15 -15.32 -10.25
C GLY A 264 17.21 -15.11 -11.44
N GLU A 265 17.69 -15.46 -12.63
CA GLU A 265 16.92 -15.49 -13.88
C GLU A 265 17.10 -16.85 -14.60
N PRO A 266 16.65 -17.97 -13.99
CA PRO A 266 16.74 -19.30 -14.59
C PRO A 266 15.94 -19.39 -15.89
N TYR A 267 16.37 -20.27 -16.79
CA TYR A 267 15.46 -20.83 -17.78
C TYR A 267 14.44 -21.73 -17.06
N ILE A 268 13.17 -21.36 -17.11
CA ILE A 268 12.06 -22.15 -16.55
C ILE A 268 11.29 -22.73 -17.73
N ALA A 269 11.28 -24.06 -17.85
CA ALA A 269 10.53 -24.75 -18.89
C ALA A 269 9.00 -24.57 -18.71
N ASP A 270 8.24 -24.69 -19.80
CA ASP A 270 6.78 -24.61 -19.74
C ASP A 270 6.22 -25.71 -18.82
N GLY A 271 5.25 -25.36 -17.97
CA GLY A 271 4.71 -26.27 -16.95
C GLY A 271 5.68 -26.75 -15.86
N ALA A 272 6.92 -26.23 -15.78
CA ALA A 272 7.89 -26.63 -14.77
C ALA A 272 7.52 -26.20 -13.34
N LEU A 273 6.84 -25.06 -13.18
CA LEU A 273 6.30 -24.58 -11.90
C LEU A 273 4.76 -24.46 -11.99
N PRO A 274 4.02 -24.84 -10.93
CA PRO A 274 2.55 -24.75 -10.90
C PRO A 274 2.03 -23.41 -10.33
N ALA A 275 2.94 -22.53 -9.87
CA ALA A 275 2.59 -21.34 -9.12
C ALA A 275 1.81 -20.33 -9.98
N LYS A 276 0.74 -19.76 -9.42
CA LYS A 276 -0.07 -18.72 -10.09
C LYS A 276 0.65 -17.37 -10.19
N LYS A 277 1.75 -17.22 -9.46
CA LYS A 277 2.54 -15.99 -9.37
C LYS A 277 4.03 -16.33 -9.20
N TYR A 278 4.85 -15.73 -10.03
CA TYR A 278 6.31 -15.72 -9.89
C TYR A 278 6.75 -14.37 -9.32
N ILE A 279 7.62 -14.39 -8.32
CA ILE A 279 8.17 -13.20 -7.67
C ILE A 279 9.68 -13.24 -7.88
N TYR A 280 10.16 -12.39 -8.79
CA TYR A 280 11.58 -12.29 -9.12
C TYR A 280 12.24 -11.17 -8.31
N GLU A 281 13.42 -11.44 -7.76
CA GLU A 281 14.15 -10.50 -6.90
C GLU A 281 14.62 -9.28 -7.69
N ARG A 282 14.84 -9.49 -8.98
CA ARG A 282 15.20 -8.48 -9.97
C ARG A 282 14.00 -7.72 -10.54
N ASP A 283 12.78 -7.97 -10.08
CA ASP A 283 11.57 -7.27 -10.51
C ASP A 283 11.03 -6.34 -9.41
N ILE A 284 11.33 -5.04 -9.52
CA ILE A 284 11.01 -4.05 -8.49
C ILE A 284 9.50 -3.80 -8.33
N ASN A 285 8.65 -4.35 -9.21
CA ASN A 285 7.19 -4.35 -9.01
C ASN A 285 6.79 -5.05 -7.70
N PHE A 286 7.62 -5.96 -7.18
CA PHE A 286 7.42 -6.67 -5.90
C PHE A 286 8.26 -6.11 -4.75
N GLY A 287 9.07 -5.07 -5.01
CA GLY A 287 9.90 -4.41 -4.03
C GLY A 287 9.13 -3.46 -3.12
N SER A 288 9.87 -2.61 -2.41
CA SER A 288 9.34 -1.51 -1.61
C SER A 288 10.06 -0.21 -1.91
N ILE A 289 9.34 0.90 -1.74
CA ILE A 289 9.86 2.25 -1.82
C ILE A 289 9.62 2.95 -0.49
N THR A 290 10.59 3.77 -0.06
CA THR A 290 10.46 4.67 1.08
C THR A 290 10.88 6.06 0.63
N ILE A 291 10.11 7.07 1.00
CA ILE A 291 10.40 8.47 0.74
C ILE A 291 10.66 9.14 2.08
N SER A 292 11.73 9.93 2.18
CA SER A 292 12.13 10.59 3.42
C SER A 292 12.61 12.03 3.15
N PRO A 293 12.04 13.05 3.79
CA PRO A 293 10.81 13.00 4.60
C PRO A 293 9.58 12.67 3.73
N ASP A 294 8.61 11.97 4.32
CA ASP A 294 7.31 11.66 3.71
C ASP A 294 6.32 12.85 3.76
N LYS A 295 6.69 13.93 4.44
CA LYS A 295 5.93 15.17 4.60
C LYS A 295 6.84 16.39 4.56
N MET A 296 6.51 17.38 3.74
CA MET A 296 7.27 18.62 3.57
C MET A 296 6.36 19.86 3.55
N GLU A 297 6.94 21.05 3.67
CA GLU A 297 6.25 22.34 3.51
C GLU A 297 6.44 22.88 2.09
N TYR A 298 5.40 23.50 1.53
CA TYR A 298 5.51 24.24 0.27
C TYR A 298 6.56 25.36 0.35
N THR A 299 7.62 25.25 -0.45
CA THR A 299 8.70 26.27 -0.53
C THR A 299 8.55 27.22 -1.73
N GLY A 300 7.60 26.97 -2.63
CA GLY A 300 7.49 27.64 -3.93
C GLY A 300 8.33 26.99 -5.05
N ASN A 301 9.28 26.12 -4.69
CA ASN A 301 10.11 25.36 -5.62
C ASN A 301 9.59 23.92 -5.78
N PHE A 302 10.13 23.19 -6.76
CA PHE A 302 9.95 21.74 -6.82
C PHE A 302 10.61 21.07 -5.61
N LEU A 303 9.98 20.01 -5.11
CA LEU A 303 10.40 19.24 -3.95
C LEU A 303 10.70 17.81 -4.39
N GLU A 304 11.90 17.34 -4.08
CA GLU A 304 12.41 16.03 -4.48
C GLU A 304 13.05 15.39 -3.23
N PRO A 305 12.24 14.75 -2.36
CA PRO A 305 12.72 14.11 -1.13
C PRO A 305 13.58 12.87 -1.42
N ASP A 306 14.38 12.43 -0.45
CA ASP A 306 15.24 11.26 -0.61
C ASP A 306 14.40 9.99 -0.84
N VAL A 307 14.86 9.18 -1.78
CA VAL A 307 14.21 7.94 -2.21
C VAL A 307 15.08 6.75 -1.84
N THR A 308 14.49 5.73 -1.23
CA THR A 308 15.12 4.43 -1.02
C THR A 308 14.24 3.34 -1.64
N VAL A 309 14.82 2.52 -2.52
CA VAL A 309 14.16 1.35 -3.10
C VAL A 309 14.81 0.08 -2.55
N LYS A 310 13.99 -0.93 -2.23
CA LYS A 310 14.44 -2.27 -1.87
C LYS A 310 13.72 -3.32 -2.68
N THR A 311 14.37 -4.46 -2.90
CA THR A 311 13.76 -5.67 -3.46
C THR A 311 12.78 -6.34 -2.48
N TYR A 312 12.17 -7.46 -2.86
CA TYR A 312 11.27 -8.19 -1.95
C TYR A 312 12.05 -8.95 -0.86
N LEU A 313 13.30 -9.37 -1.10
CA LEU A 313 14.20 -9.89 -0.06
C LEU A 313 14.82 -8.77 0.81
N GLY A 314 14.50 -7.50 0.54
CA GLY A 314 14.94 -6.36 1.34
C GLY A 314 16.34 -5.83 0.99
N LYS A 315 16.94 -6.28 -0.10
CA LYS A 315 18.20 -5.75 -0.63
C LYS A 315 17.99 -4.30 -1.06
N THR A 316 18.79 -3.39 -0.51
CA THR A 316 18.72 -1.96 -0.88
C THR A 316 19.36 -1.74 -2.23
N LEU A 317 18.63 -1.08 -3.13
CA LEU A 317 19.06 -0.80 -4.50
C LEU A 317 19.75 0.55 -4.60
N LYS A 318 20.60 0.71 -5.60
CA LYS A 318 21.36 1.93 -5.86
C LYS A 318 20.83 2.70 -7.08
N GLU A 319 20.49 3.97 -6.88
CA GLU A 319 20.09 4.87 -7.96
C GLU A 319 21.22 5.04 -9.00
N GLY A 320 20.83 5.14 -10.29
CA GLY A 320 21.75 5.23 -11.42
C GLY A 320 22.55 3.95 -11.69
N THR A 321 22.16 2.82 -11.10
CA THR A 321 22.78 1.51 -11.33
C THR A 321 21.73 0.39 -11.36
N ASP A 322 20.85 0.36 -10.36
CA ASP A 322 19.79 -0.64 -10.19
C ASP A 322 18.38 -0.06 -10.45
N TYR A 323 18.22 1.26 -10.34
CA TYR A 323 16.99 1.97 -10.71
C TYR A 323 17.29 3.42 -11.11
N GLU A 324 16.33 4.07 -11.77
CA GLU A 324 16.34 5.51 -12.04
C GLU A 324 14.99 6.15 -11.66
N ILE A 325 15.03 7.35 -11.08
CA ILE A 325 13.84 8.21 -10.94
C ILE A 325 13.46 8.71 -12.33
N TRP A 326 12.27 8.36 -12.79
CA TRP A 326 11.79 8.68 -14.14
C TRP A 326 10.99 9.97 -14.19
N ALA A 327 10.14 10.20 -13.20
CA ALA A 327 9.34 11.42 -13.11
C ALA A 327 8.91 11.69 -11.67
N TRP A 328 8.93 12.97 -11.31
CA TRP A 328 8.12 13.53 -10.25
C TRP A 328 6.84 14.13 -10.83
N SER A 329 5.73 14.02 -10.11
CA SER A 329 4.48 14.72 -10.45
C SER A 329 3.84 15.30 -9.19
N ASP A 330 3.13 16.42 -9.36
CA ASP A 330 2.47 17.18 -8.28
C ASP A 330 3.41 17.58 -7.12
N ASN A 331 4.72 17.52 -7.36
CA ASN A 331 5.79 17.66 -6.38
C ASN A 331 6.16 19.12 -6.07
N ARG A 332 5.24 20.06 -6.28
CA ARG A 332 5.49 21.50 -6.11
C ARG A 332 4.48 22.20 -5.21
N TYR A 333 3.20 21.94 -5.40
CA TYR A 333 2.10 22.65 -4.73
C TYR A 333 1.57 21.84 -3.54
N ALA A 334 0.87 22.49 -2.60
CA ALA A 334 0.30 21.78 -1.46
C ALA A 334 -0.70 20.69 -1.91
N GLY A 335 -0.53 19.46 -1.42
CA GLY A 335 -1.21 18.27 -1.94
C GLY A 335 -0.41 17.00 -1.70
N THR A 336 -0.50 16.05 -2.64
CA THR A 336 0.27 14.79 -2.63
C THR A 336 1.21 14.77 -3.82
N GLY A 337 2.51 14.83 -3.58
CA GLY A 337 3.52 14.60 -4.61
C GLY A 337 3.72 13.11 -4.85
N GLU A 338 4.04 12.73 -6.08
CA GLU A 338 4.34 11.35 -6.47
C GLU A 338 5.74 11.26 -7.11
N VAL A 339 6.44 10.16 -6.85
CA VAL A 339 7.62 9.72 -7.60
C VAL A 339 7.32 8.43 -8.36
N THR A 340 7.76 8.37 -9.61
CA THR A 340 7.75 7.17 -10.43
C THR A 340 9.18 6.71 -10.70
N ILE A 341 9.47 5.44 -10.43
CA ILE A 341 10.79 4.80 -10.57
C ILE A 341 10.70 3.58 -11.50
N TYR A 342 11.76 3.35 -12.28
CA TYR A 342 11.93 2.13 -13.06
C TYR A 342 13.23 1.41 -12.68
N GLY A 343 13.20 0.07 -12.70
CA GLY A 343 14.39 -0.75 -12.53
C GLY A 343 15.31 -0.64 -13.76
N THR A 344 16.61 -0.62 -13.52
CA THR A 344 17.66 -0.52 -14.55
C THR A 344 18.79 -1.53 -14.30
N GLY A 345 19.72 -1.63 -15.25
CA GLY A 345 20.82 -2.59 -15.17
C GLY A 345 20.33 -4.03 -15.21
N GLN A 346 20.46 -4.74 -14.08
CA GLN A 346 19.95 -6.11 -13.92
C GLN A 346 18.51 -6.18 -13.41
N TYR A 347 17.92 -5.05 -12.98
CA TYR A 347 16.57 -4.98 -12.46
C TYR A 347 15.59 -4.49 -13.53
N ARG A 348 14.33 -4.86 -13.38
CA ARG A 348 13.20 -4.47 -14.23
C ARG A 348 12.00 -4.03 -13.37
N GLY A 349 10.94 -3.59 -14.03
CA GLY A 349 9.68 -3.24 -13.38
C GLY A 349 9.59 -1.76 -13.00
N LYS A 350 8.52 -1.41 -12.29
CA LYS A 350 8.17 -0.03 -11.96
C LYS A 350 7.57 0.05 -10.57
N ILE A 351 8.00 1.01 -9.77
CA ILE A 351 7.39 1.31 -8.47
C ILE A 351 7.04 2.79 -8.37
N LYS A 352 6.02 3.11 -7.56
CA LYS A 352 5.57 4.47 -7.26
C LYS A 352 5.54 4.68 -5.76
N GLY A 353 5.87 5.88 -5.32
CA GLY A 353 5.68 6.33 -3.93
C GLY A 353 5.12 7.74 -3.90
N THR A 354 4.58 8.13 -2.75
CA THR A 354 3.93 9.43 -2.54
C THR A 354 4.41 10.10 -1.26
N PHE A 355 4.41 11.43 -1.25
CA PHE A 355 4.70 12.25 -0.08
C PHE A 355 3.72 13.42 0.03
N GLU A 356 3.52 13.94 1.23
CA GLU A 356 2.62 15.07 1.49
C GLU A 356 3.36 16.41 1.36
N ILE A 357 2.77 17.36 0.62
CA ILE A 357 3.20 18.76 0.61
C ILE A 357 2.15 19.57 1.37
N THR A 358 2.55 20.12 2.51
CA THR A 358 1.69 20.96 3.35
C THR A 358 1.62 22.40 2.83
N LYS A 359 0.51 23.07 3.14
CA LYS A 359 0.36 24.52 2.91
C LYS A 359 1.42 25.28 3.72
N PRO A 360 1.92 26.43 3.24
CA PRO A 360 2.87 27.26 3.99
C PRO A 360 2.39 27.64 5.39
N GLY A 361 3.34 27.89 6.29
CA GLY A 361 3.09 28.59 7.54
C GLY A 361 2.52 30.00 7.32
N THR A 362 1.92 30.56 8.37
CA THR A 362 1.39 31.94 8.39
C THR A 362 2.46 32.99 8.10
N GLU A 363 3.73 32.70 8.44
CA GLU A 363 4.91 33.52 8.17
C GLU A 363 5.08 33.96 6.71
N ILE A 364 4.57 33.20 5.74
CA ILE A 364 4.69 33.58 4.32
C ILE A 364 3.97 34.90 3.98
N ILE A 365 2.98 35.29 4.80
CA ILE A 365 2.30 36.60 4.72
C ILE A 365 3.17 37.71 5.28
N PHE A 366 3.89 37.43 6.37
CA PHE A 366 4.63 38.40 7.16
C PHE A 366 6.04 38.66 6.61
N GLU A 367 6.63 37.69 5.89
CA GLU A 367 7.96 37.82 5.27
C GLU A 367 9.04 38.29 6.27
N GLY A 368 8.96 37.82 7.52
CA GLY A 368 9.86 38.19 8.62
C GLY A 368 9.62 39.59 9.22
N LYS A 369 8.49 40.25 8.94
CA LYS A 369 8.15 41.60 9.42
C LYS A 369 7.01 41.57 10.43
N ASP A 370 7.05 42.44 11.43
CA ASP A 370 5.95 42.61 12.41
C ASP A 370 4.70 43.25 11.77
N ILE A 371 4.88 44.09 10.75
CA ILE A 371 3.80 44.77 10.05
C ILE A 371 3.94 44.56 8.54
N VAL A 372 2.90 43.99 7.92
CA VAL A 372 2.75 43.91 6.47
C VAL A 372 1.52 44.70 6.04
N ARG A 373 1.68 45.58 5.05
CA ARG A 373 0.58 46.33 4.45
C ARG A 373 0.09 45.64 3.19
N ILE A 374 -1.22 45.49 3.08
CA ILE A 374 -1.92 44.83 1.98
C ILE A 374 -2.91 45.84 1.40
N GLY A 375 -2.48 46.61 0.41
CA GLY A 375 -3.30 47.66 -0.19
C GLY A 375 -2.64 48.29 -1.42
N GLY A 376 -3.48 48.67 -2.39
CA GLY A 376 -3.09 49.37 -3.61
C GLY A 376 -3.48 50.85 -3.60
N ALA A 377 -3.67 51.43 -4.79
CA ALA A 377 -4.12 52.81 -4.96
C ALA A 377 -5.58 53.03 -4.51
N ASP A 378 -6.42 52.00 -4.62
CA ASP A 378 -7.84 52.02 -4.25
C ASP A 378 -8.32 50.66 -3.68
N ARG A 379 -9.64 50.54 -3.49
CA ARG A 379 -10.32 49.33 -2.98
C ARG A 379 -10.23 48.11 -3.90
N TYR A 380 -10.18 48.33 -5.21
CA TYR A 380 -10.13 47.27 -6.21
C TYR A 380 -8.73 46.65 -6.25
N GLU A 381 -7.70 47.49 -6.32
CA GLU A 381 -6.30 47.04 -6.20
C GLU A 381 -6.03 46.41 -4.82
N THR A 382 -6.59 46.95 -3.74
CA THR A 382 -6.45 46.37 -2.39
C THR A 382 -7.06 44.95 -2.31
N SER A 383 -8.19 44.70 -2.98
CA SER A 383 -8.77 43.35 -3.07
C SER A 383 -7.87 42.37 -3.83
N VAL A 384 -7.17 42.83 -4.87
CA VAL A 384 -6.17 42.05 -5.60
C VAL A 384 -4.94 41.76 -4.74
N CYS A 385 -4.44 42.73 -3.97
CA CYS A 385 -3.35 42.49 -3.01
C CYS A 385 -3.73 41.45 -1.95
N ALA A 386 -4.98 41.46 -1.46
CA ALA A 386 -5.49 40.45 -0.53
C ALA A 386 -5.54 39.05 -1.17
N ALA A 387 -5.97 38.97 -2.44
CA ALA A 387 -5.99 37.73 -3.21
C ALA A 387 -4.58 37.16 -3.41
N ASP A 388 -3.59 37.98 -3.78
CA ASP A 388 -2.21 37.52 -3.95
C ASP A 388 -1.57 36.99 -2.66
N GLN A 389 -1.91 37.60 -1.51
CA GLN A 389 -1.47 37.11 -0.20
C GLN A 389 -2.17 35.78 0.17
N LEU A 390 -3.49 35.66 -0.07
CA LEU A 390 -4.21 34.40 0.12
C LEU A 390 -3.63 33.28 -0.78
N LYS A 391 -3.29 33.61 -2.03
CA LYS A 391 -2.67 32.69 -3.00
C LYS A 391 -1.32 32.13 -2.50
N LYS A 392 -0.46 33.00 -1.93
CA LYS A 392 0.76 32.58 -1.23
C LYS A 392 0.44 31.64 -0.05
N ARG A 393 -0.48 32.04 0.84
CA ARG A 393 -0.86 31.27 2.05
C ARG A 393 -1.46 29.90 1.74
N LEU A 394 -2.16 29.76 0.62
CA LEU A 394 -2.71 28.49 0.16
C LEU A 394 -1.68 27.61 -0.56
N GLY A 395 -0.55 28.16 -1.01
CA GLY A 395 0.47 27.42 -1.75
C GLY A 395 0.03 27.02 -3.17
N ILE A 396 -0.71 27.90 -3.86
CA ILE A 396 -1.32 27.64 -5.18
C ILE A 396 -0.86 28.66 -6.25
N ARG A 397 -0.96 28.28 -7.53
CA ARG A 397 -0.61 29.15 -8.68
C ARG A 397 -1.81 29.96 -9.19
N GLU A 398 -2.96 29.30 -9.27
CA GLU A 398 -4.26 29.81 -9.71
C GLU A 398 -5.30 29.33 -8.69
N PHE A 399 -6.40 30.07 -8.55
CA PHE A 399 -7.57 29.65 -7.80
C PHE A 399 -8.49 28.81 -8.68
N ASP A 400 -9.20 27.83 -8.11
CA ASP A 400 -10.30 27.15 -8.83
C ASP A 400 -11.62 27.93 -8.79
N ASN A 401 -11.71 28.88 -7.87
CA ASN A 401 -12.91 29.67 -7.61
C ASN A 401 -12.49 31.11 -7.29
N ILE A 402 -13.22 32.10 -7.82
CA ILE A 402 -13.08 33.51 -7.42
C ILE A 402 -14.47 34.05 -7.08
N VAL A 403 -14.60 34.79 -5.97
CA VAL A 403 -15.82 35.50 -5.61
C VAL A 403 -15.65 36.97 -5.99
N VAL A 404 -16.63 37.57 -6.67
CA VAL A 404 -16.62 38.98 -7.04
C VAL A 404 -17.86 39.68 -6.46
N ALA A 405 -17.64 40.80 -5.77
CA ALA A 405 -18.69 41.60 -5.15
C ALA A 405 -18.52 43.10 -5.48
N SER A 406 -19.58 43.88 -5.30
CA SER A 406 -19.51 45.33 -5.52
C SER A 406 -18.65 46.01 -4.45
N GLY A 407 -17.77 46.92 -4.90
CA GLY A 407 -16.96 47.78 -4.03
C GLY A 407 -17.75 48.92 -3.37
N ASP A 408 -19.00 49.16 -3.80
CA ASP A 408 -19.85 50.27 -3.33
C ASP A 408 -21.18 49.76 -2.71
N GLY A 409 -21.60 48.55 -3.06
CA GLY A 409 -22.77 47.81 -2.54
C GLY A 409 -22.40 46.72 -1.53
N TYR A 410 -21.68 47.11 -0.49
CA TYR A 410 -20.85 46.25 0.38
C TYR A 410 -21.48 45.00 1.05
N ALA A 411 -22.81 44.93 1.22
CA ALA A 411 -23.44 43.89 2.05
C ALA A 411 -23.28 42.48 1.46
N ASP A 412 -23.37 42.36 0.12
CA ASP A 412 -23.21 41.08 -0.57
C ASP A 412 -21.77 40.54 -0.38
N ALA A 413 -20.75 41.43 -0.43
CA ALA A 413 -19.34 41.10 -0.19
C ALA A 413 -19.11 40.50 1.20
N LEU A 414 -19.70 41.10 2.25
CA LEU A 414 -19.60 40.58 3.62
C LEU A 414 -20.13 39.14 3.70
N SER A 415 -21.28 38.85 3.10
CA SER A 415 -21.84 37.50 3.12
C SER A 415 -21.10 36.49 2.23
N GLY A 416 -20.47 36.98 1.16
CA GLY A 416 -19.62 36.20 0.25
C GLY A 416 -18.35 35.62 0.89
N THR A 417 -17.91 36.17 2.03
CA THR A 417 -16.66 35.75 2.69
C THR A 417 -16.67 34.28 3.13
N TYR A 418 -17.83 33.75 3.54
CA TYR A 418 -17.96 32.32 3.87
C TYR A 418 -17.92 31.43 2.62
N LEU A 419 -18.62 31.81 1.54
CA LEU A 419 -18.53 31.13 0.25
C LEU A 419 -17.08 31.09 -0.23
N ALA A 420 -16.38 32.22 -0.13
CA ALA A 420 -14.98 32.33 -0.51
C ALA A 420 -14.09 31.38 0.31
N LYS A 421 -14.25 31.34 1.64
CA LYS A 421 -13.54 30.38 2.51
C LYS A 421 -13.75 28.92 2.08
N VAL A 422 -14.99 28.46 1.92
CA VAL A 422 -15.27 27.04 1.59
C VAL A 422 -14.83 26.65 0.18
N LYS A 423 -14.66 27.63 -0.72
CA LYS A 423 -14.16 27.44 -2.10
C LYS A 423 -12.64 27.69 -2.24
N ASN A 424 -11.92 27.99 -1.15
CA ASN A 424 -10.53 28.47 -1.15
C ASN A 424 -10.29 29.67 -2.11
N ALA A 425 -11.28 30.56 -2.21
CA ALA A 425 -11.31 31.69 -3.14
C ALA A 425 -10.99 33.03 -2.46
N PRO A 426 -10.51 34.04 -3.20
CA PRO A 426 -10.51 35.43 -2.75
C PRO A 426 -11.90 36.07 -2.93
N VAL A 427 -12.12 37.21 -2.27
CA VAL A 427 -13.20 38.15 -2.61
C VAL A 427 -12.57 39.36 -3.31
N LEU A 428 -12.80 39.48 -4.61
CA LEU A 428 -12.42 40.65 -5.40
C LEU A 428 -13.57 41.67 -5.40
N LEU A 429 -13.21 42.96 -5.37
CA LEU A 429 -14.16 44.06 -5.43
C LEU A 429 -14.16 44.68 -6.83
N VAL A 430 -15.34 45.01 -7.36
CA VAL A 430 -15.51 45.71 -8.64
C VAL A 430 -16.48 46.89 -8.49
N GLY A 431 -16.22 47.99 -9.19
CA GLY A 431 -17.12 49.15 -9.23
C GLY A 431 -18.03 49.14 -10.46
N ASP A 432 -18.90 50.14 -10.57
CA ASP A 432 -19.78 50.36 -11.74
C ASP A 432 -19.09 51.06 -12.92
N ASN A 433 -17.77 51.28 -12.83
CA ASN A 433 -16.97 51.96 -13.83
C ASN A 433 -16.10 50.95 -14.62
N GLY A 434 -16.06 51.13 -15.94
CA GLY A 434 -15.35 50.24 -16.88
C GLY A 434 -13.83 50.14 -16.67
N LEU A 435 -13.21 51.02 -15.86
CA LEU A 435 -11.80 50.90 -15.46
C LEU A 435 -11.62 49.77 -14.44
N SER A 436 -12.43 49.77 -13.38
CA SER A 436 -12.41 48.70 -12.36
C SER A 436 -12.86 47.35 -12.94
N GLU A 437 -13.92 47.33 -13.77
CA GLU A 437 -14.35 46.13 -14.49
C GLU A 437 -13.20 45.51 -15.29
N LYS A 438 -12.47 46.31 -16.08
CA LYS A 438 -11.33 45.85 -16.89
C LYS A 438 -10.12 45.41 -16.07
N TYR A 439 -9.88 46.04 -14.91
CA TYR A 439 -8.78 45.67 -14.03
C TYR A 439 -9.02 44.30 -13.37
N ILE A 440 -10.24 44.09 -12.84
CA ILE A 440 -10.61 42.86 -12.14
C ILE A 440 -10.78 41.68 -13.10
N SER A 441 -11.39 41.86 -14.27
CA SER A 441 -11.47 40.79 -15.28
C SER A 441 -10.07 40.30 -15.68
N LYS A 442 -9.13 41.24 -15.93
CA LYS A 442 -7.74 40.89 -16.22
C LYS A 442 -7.06 40.14 -15.07
N TYR A 443 -7.35 40.45 -13.80
CA TYR A 443 -6.79 39.65 -12.71
C TYR A 443 -7.34 38.21 -12.74
N ILE A 444 -8.64 38.05 -12.95
CA ILE A 444 -9.32 36.75 -13.05
C ILE A 444 -8.71 35.90 -14.18
N ASP A 445 -8.59 36.46 -15.40
CA ASP A 445 -8.02 35.77 -16.58
C ASP A 445 -6.60 35.19 -16.33
N ASN A 446 -5.83 35.81 -15.43
CA ASN A 446 -4.45 35.42 -15.14
C ASN A 446 -4.29 34.58 -13.85
N ASN A 447 -5.36 34.39 -13.07
CA ASN A 447 -5.28 33.78 -11.73
C ASN A 447 -6.41 32.77 -11.43
N LEU A 448 -7.33 32.50 -12.36
CA LEU A 448 -8.34 31.45 -12.26
C LEU A 448 -7.94 30.26 -13.14
N SER A 449 -8.04 29.05 -12.61
CA SER A 449 -7.70 27.82 -13.35
C SER A 449 -8.68 27.61 -14.52
N ALA A 450 -8.22 26.94 -15.59
CA ALA A 450 -9.05 26.67 -16.76
C ALA A 450 -10.27 25.81 -16.37
N GLY A 451 -11.49 26.30 -16.65
CA GLY A 451 -12.74 25.66 -16.22
C GLY A 451 -13.14 25.92 -14.75
N GLY A 452 -12.37 26.72 -14.01
CA GLY A 452 -12.72 27.26 -12.69
C GLY A 452 -13.96 28.16 -12.72
N THR A 453 -14.43 28.64 -11.56
CA THR A 453 -15.71 29.35 -11.43
C THR A 453 -15.60 30.75 -10.82
N VAL A 454 -16.13 31.76 -11.50
CA VAL A 454 -16.37 33.10 -10.95
C VAL A 454 -17.79 33.18 -10.38
N TYR A 455 -17.92 33.43 -9.08
CA TYR A 455 -19.21 33.70 -8.44
C TYR A 455 -19.43 35.21 -8.35
N ILE A 456 -20.38 35.73 -9.11
CA ILE A 456 -20.78 37.14 -9.08
C ILE A 456 -21.86 37.33 -8.02
N LEU A 457 -21.61 38.17 -7.02
CA LEU A 457 -22.54 38.42 -5.93
C LEU A 457 -23.37 39.68 -6.19
N GLY A 458 -24.69 39.53 -6.18
CA GLY A 458 -25.64 40.62 -6.39
C GLY A 458 -26.27 40.65 -7.79
N GLY A 459 -27.41 41.34 -7.89
CA GLY A 459 -28.15 41.52 -9.13
C GLY A 459 -27.46 42.45 -10.14
N THR A 460 -28.05 42.56 -11.34
CA THR A 460 -27.50 43.35 -12.46
C THR A 460 -27.41 44.86 -12.19
N GLY A 461 -28.15 45.37 -11.21
CA GLY A 461 -28.05 46.75 -10.72
C GLY A 461 -26.97 47.00 -9.66
N VAL A 462 -26.23 45.96 -9.25
CA VAL A 462 -25.11 46.03 -8.27
C VAL A 462 -23.78 45.67 -8.94
N ILE A 463 -23.78 44.64 -9.79
CA ILE A 463 -22.68 44.32 -10.70
C ILE A 463 -23.28 44.19 -12.10
N THR A 464 -22.81 44.99 -13.04
CA THR A 464 -23.45 45.18 -14.36
C THR A 464 -23.60 43.86 -15.13
N GLN A 465 -24.60 43.81 -16.03
CA GLN A 465 -24.69 42.71 -17.00
C GLN A 465 -23.50 42.73 -17.99
N ASN A 466 -22.93 43.91 -18.24
CA ASN A 466 -21.77 44.10 -19.10
C ASN A 466 -20.54 43.37 -18.54
N PHE A 467 -20.24 43.55 -17.25
CA PHE A 467 -19.12 42.86 -16.60
C PHE A 467 -19.27 41.34 -16.58
N GLU A 468 -20.48 40.83 -16.33
CA GLU A 468 -20.75 39.40 -16.44
C GLU A 468 -20.53 38.86 -17.86
N ASN A 469 -20.83 39.65 -18.89
CA ASN A 469 -20.56 39.26 -20.27
C ASN A 469 -19.05 39.24 -20.56
N ILE A 470 -18.30 40.25 -20.09
CA ILE A 470 -16.82 40.28 -20.17
C ILE A 470 -16.22 39.00 -19.54
N LEU A 471 -16.75 38.57 -18.40
CA LEU A 471 -16.30 37.33 -17.74
C LEU A 471 -16.72 36.05 -18.51
N LYS A 472 -17.86 36.06 -19.21
CA LYS A 472 -18.32 34.90 -20.00
C LYS A 472 -17.54 34.68 -21.31
N ASP A 473 -16.80 35.69 -21.76
CA ASP A 473 -15.89 35.56 -22.91
C ASP A 473 -14.57 34.83 -22.54
N GLY A 474 -14.33 34.57 -21.25
CA GLY A 474 -13.17 33.82 -20.73
C GLY A 474 -13.30 32.30 -20.80
N SER A 475 -12.25 31.58 -20.37
CA SER A 475 -12.17 30.10 -20.36
C SER A 475 -12.77 29.44 -19.10
N HIS A 476 -13.53 30.20 -18.32
CA HIS A 476 -14.03 29.84 -17.00
C HIS A 476 -15.55 29.98 -16.89
N LYS A 477 -16.15 29.31 -15.90
CA LYS A 477 -17.58 29.38 -15.63
C LYS A 477 -17.90 30.68 -14.89
N VAL A 478 -19.11 31.21 -15.09
CA VAL A 478 -19.62 32.39 -14.40
C VAL A 478 -20.99 32.08 -13.82
N GLU A 479 -21.12 32.19 -12.50
CA GLU A 479 -22.34 31.91 -11.75
C GLU A 479 -22.77 33.18 -10.99
N ARG A 480 -23.94 33.74 -11.33
CA ARG A 480 -24.47 34.91 -10.61
C ARG A 480 -25.39 34.47 -9.47
N LEU A 481 -25.00 34.84 -8.26
CA LEU A 481 -25.79 34.71 -7.03
C LEU A 481 -26.39 36.08 -6.73
N GLY A 482 -27.52 36.40 -7.37
CA GLY A 482 -28.16 37.72 -7.29
C GLY A 482 -29.68 37.61 -7.20
N GLY A 483 -30.23 38.00 -6.05
CA GLY A 483 -31.67 38.06 -5.81
C GLY A 483 -32.29 39.41 -6.15
N THR A 484 -33.58 39.57 -5.82
CA THR A 484 -34.33 40.84 -5.96
C THR A 484 -33.82 41.94 -5.03
N ASP A 485 -33.17 41.56 -3.93
CA ASP A 485 -32.49 42.43 -2.96
C ASP A 485 -31.33 41.67 -2.29
N ARG A 486 -30.57 42.35 -1.42
CA ARG A 486 -29.43 41.77 -0.69
C ARG A 486 -29.80 40.59 0.22
N TYR A 487 -31.04 40.51 0.68
CA TYR A 487 -31.53 39.45 1.57
C TYR A 487 -31.88 38.20 0.77
N ALA A 488 -32.39 38.36 -0.46
CA ALA A 488 -32.55 37.28 -1.43
C ALA A 488 -31.19 36.80 -1.98
N THR A 489 -30.28 37.73 -2.33
CA THR A 489 -28.88 37.42 -2.69
C THR A 489 -28.20 36.59 -1.59
N ASN A 490 -28.35 36.99 -0.33
CA ASN A 490 -27.78 36.27 0.80
C ASN A 490 -28.25 34.81 0.91
N MET A 491 -29.52 34.51 0.58
CA MET A 491 -30.01 33.12 0.60
C MET A 491 -29.30 32.28 -0.48
N MET A 492 -29.13 32.82 -1.69
CA MET A 492 -28.40 32.14 -2.77
C MET A 492 -26.94 31.89 -2.40
N ILE A 493 -26.28 32.84 -1.73
CA ILE A 493 -24.89 32.69 -1.24
C ILE A 493 -24.79 31.58 -0.19
N LEU A 494 -25.71 31.54 0.77
CA LEU A 494 -25.74 30.52 1.84
C LEU A 494 -26.05 29.11 1.30
N GLU A 495 -26.84 29.00 0.25
CA GLU A 495 -27.13 27.75 -0.46
C GLU A 495 -25.91 27.29 -1.29
N ALA A 496 -25.31 28.17 -2.10
CA ALA A 496 -24.10 27.87 -2.88
C ALA A 496 -22.87 27.53 -2.01
N ALA A 497 -22.81 28.07 -0.79
CA ALA A 497 -21.78 27.75 0.20
C ALA A 497 -22.07 26.49 1.02
N GLY A 498 -23.22 25.83 0.84
CA GLY A 498 -23.57 24.60 1.56
C GLY A 498 -23.69 24.77 3.07
N ALA A 499 -24.15 25.92 3.56
CA ALA A 499 -24.17 26.30 4.99
C ALA A 499 -25.21 25.54 5.85
N ALA A 500 -25.40 24.23 5.61
CA ALA A 500 -26.48 23.40 6.16
C ALA A 500 -26.26 22.88 7.59
N SER A 501 -25.04 22.93 8.13
CA SER A 501 -24.69 22.44 9.48
C SER A 501 -23.99 23.45 10.40
N GLU A 502 -23.68 24.66 9.91
CA GLU A 502 -22.82 25.61 10.62
C GLU A 502 -23.56 26.61 11.51
N ASP A 503 -22.97 26.91 12.67
CA ASP A 503 -23.25 28.11 13.47
C ASP A 503 -23.20 29.38 12.61
N MET A 504 -24.18 30.28 12.75
CA MET A 504 -24.35 31.43 11.85
C MET A 504 -24.13 32.78 12.53
N LEU A 505 -23.57 33.74 11.79
CA LEU A 505 -23.47 35.14 12.18
C LEU A 505 -24.71 35.87 11.66
N VAL A 506 -25.42 36.61 12.53
CA VAL A 506 -26.61 37.38 12.17
C VAL A 506 -26.21 38.85 12.14
N CYS A 507 -26.08 39.39 10.93
CA CYS A 507 -25.53 40.72 10.67
C CYS A 507 -26.60 41.59 10.01
N SER A 508 -26.64 42.88 10.33
CA SER A 508 -27.54 43.79 9.60
C SER A 508 -27.18 43.81 8.12
N GLY A 509 -28.20 43.81 7.24
CA GLY A 509 -28.01 44.16 5.83
C GLY A 509 -27.90 45.67 5.60
N ASP A 510 -28.39 46.49 6.54
CA ASP A 510 -28.40 47.95 6.48
C ASP A 510 -27.55 48.55 7.62
N GLY A 511 -26.54 49.38 7.31
CA GLY A 511 -25.65 49.96 8.34
C GLY A 511 -24.70 48.96 9.01
N PHE A 512 -24.23 47.97 8.25
CA PHE A 512 -23.40 46.81 8.65
C PHE A 512 -21.97 47.13 9.14
N ALA A 513 -21.65 48.37 9.54
CA ALA A 513 -20.31 48.76 9.98
C ALA A 513 -19.81 47.95 11.20
N ASP A 514 -20.72 47.63 12.13
CA ASP A 514 -20.46 46.74 13.27
C ASP A 514 -20.09 45.31 12.81
N ALA A 515 -20.59 44.89 11.65
CA ALA A 515 -20.50 43.53 11.14
C ALA A 515 -19.29 43.28 10.22
N LEU A 516 -18.47 44.28 9.87
CA LEU A 516 -17.31 44.05 9.01
C LEU A 516 -16.37 42.99 9.59
N SER A 517 -16.12 43.05 10.90
CA SER A 517 -15.27 42.10 11.64
C SER A 517 -15.72 40.63 11.54
N ALA A 518 -16.99 40.38 11.21
CA ALA A 518 -17.53 39.05 10.99
C ALA A 518 -16.92 38.34 9.77
N SER A 519 -16.37 39.07 8.79
CA SER A 519 -15.78 38.52 7.57
C SER A 519 -14.60 37.57 7.84
N ALA A 520 -13.83 37.83 8.90
CA ALA A 520 -12.66 37.04 9.28
C ALA A 520 -13.01 35.75 10.03
N VAL A 521 -14.19 35.69 10.67
CA VAL A 521 -14.63 34.53 11.47
C VAL A 521 -14.79 33.28 10.61
N GLY A 522 -15.07 33.45 9.31
CA GLY A 522 -15.21 32.34 8.38
C GLY A 522 -16.39 31.41 8.73
N LYS A 523 -17.51 32.00 9.16
CA LYS A 523 -18.80 31.34 9.40
C LYS A 523 -19.88 31.96 8.49
N PRO A 524 -20.96 31.22 8.16
CA PRO A 524 -22.02 31.74 7.31
C PRO A 524 -22.68 32.99 7.90
N VAL A 525 -22.86 34.01 7.08
CA VAL A 525 -23.50 35.27 7.47
C VAL A 525 -24.96 35.29 6.97
N LEU A 526 -25.91 35.41 7.88
CA LEU A 526 -27.30 35.74 7.61
C LEU A 526 -27.45 37.27 7.69
N LEU A 527 -27.75 37.90 6.54
CA LEU A 527 -28.06 39.34 6.49
C LEU A 527 -29.52 39.58 6.88
N VAL A 528 -29.81 40.53 7.77
CA VAL A 528 -31.16 40.81 8.27
C VAL A 528 -31.53 42.28 8.18
N ASN A 529 -32.82 42.59 7.99
CA ASN A 529 -33.34 43.96 8.15
C ASN A 529 -33.91 44.11 9.57
N LYS A 530 -34.89 44.99 9.77
CA LYS A 530 -35.62 45.17 11.04
C LYS A 530 -36.41 43.93 11.49
N ASN A 531 -36.75 43.02 10.56
CA ASN A 531 -37.42 41.73 10.75
C ASN A 531 -36.84 40.69 9.76
N LEU A 532 -37.10 39.39 9.97
CA LEU A 532 -36.86 38.35 8.96
C LEU A 532 -38.05 38.25 7.98
N TYR A 533 -37.76 38.01 6.70
CA TYR A 533 -38.79 37.70 5.69
C TYR A 533 -38.98 36.19 5.49
N ASP A 534 -40.06 35.79 4.83
CA ASP A 534 -40.49 34.38 4.79
C ASP A 534 -39.49 33.42 4.15
N GLY A 535 -38.67 33.89 3.19
CA GLY A 535 -37.59 33.08 2.60
C GLY A 535 -36.47 32.78 3.60
N GLN A 536 -36.15 33.71 4.49
CA GLN A 536 -35.18 33.48 5.58
C GLN A 536 -35.74 32.53 6.63
N LYS A 537 -37.02 32.67 6.99
CA LYS A 537 -37.70 31.75 7.90
C LYS A 537 -37.70 30.33 7.32
N SER A 538 -38.11 30.19 6.06
CA SER A 538 -38.08 28.93 5.30
C SER A 538 -36.67 28.35 5.12
N TYR A 539 -35.62 29.17 5.08
CA TYR A 539 -34.24 28.70 5.11
C TYR A 539 -33.88 28.18 6.50
N LEU A 540 -34.15 28.96 7.56
CA LEU A 540 -33.88 28.64 8.96
C LEU A 540 -34.65 27.39 9.46
N ASP A 541 -35.89 27.17 9.00
CA ASP A 541 -36.71 25.98 9.33
C ASP A 541 -36.07 24.66 8.85
N LYS A 542 -35.22 24.72 7.82
CA LYS A 542 -34.48 23.54 7.31
C LYS A 542 -33.23 23.22 8.16
N LEU A 543 -32.90 24.07 9.12
CA LEU A 543 -31.66 24.01 9.89
C LEU A 543 -31.96 23.54 11.31
N SER A 544 -31.14 22.65 11.86
CA SER A 544 -31.35 22.12 13.21
C SER A 544 -30.18 22.43 14.15
N GLY A 545 -30.51 22.78 15.41
CA GLY A 545 -29.57 22.72 16.55
C GLY A 545 -28.44 23.76 16.61
N ARG A 546 -28.58 24.93 15.99
CA ARG A 546 -27.47 25.90 15.82
C ARG A 546 -27.32 26.94 16.93
N LYS A 547 -26.13 27.53 17.04
CA LYS A 547 -25.90 28.81 17.73
C LYS A 547 -25.83 29.96 16.71
N TYR A 548 -26.49 31.06 17.05
CA TYR A 548 -26.60 32.27 16.23
C TYR A 548 -25.92 33.44 16.94
N TYR A 549 -25.02 34.13 16.26
CA TYR A 549 -24.21 35.21 16.82
C TYR A 549 -24.64 36.53 16.21
N ILE A 550 -25.40 37.32 16.95
CA ILE A 550 -25.93 38.59 16.50
C ILE A 550 -24.83 39.64 16.63
N ILE A 551 -24.40 40.21 15.50
CA ILE A 551 -23.28 41.15 15.45
C ILE A 551 -23.80 42.58 15.43
N GLY A 552 -23.35 43.39 16.40
CA GLY A 552 -23.76 44.77 16.57
C GLY A 552 -24.90 44.97 17.59
N GLY A 553 -25.09 46.23 17.97
CA GLY A 553 -26.10 46.62 18.97
C GLY A 553 -27.55 46.50 18.47
N ASN A 554 -28.52 46.85 19.32
CA ASN A 554 -29.95 46.86 18.94
C ASN A 554 -30.27 47.82 17.77
N GLY A 555 -29.40 48.81 17.50
CA GLY A 555 -29.50 49.70 16.34
C GLY A 555 -29.07 49.08 15.02
N ALA A 556 -28.18 48.07 15.05
CA ALA A 556 -27.77 47.30 13.88
C ALA A 556 -28.73 46.13 13.65
N VAL A 557 -28.85 45.21 14.62
CA VAL A 557 -29.79 44.08 14.55
C VAL A 557 -30.83 44.24 15.64
N SER A 558 -32.09 44.44 15.24
CA SER A 558 -33.19 44.76 16.15
C SER A 558 -33.44 43.65 17.18
N SER A 559 -33.99 44.02 18.34
CA SER A 559 -34.44 43.02 19.34
C SER A 559 -35.63 42.19 18.84
N ALA A 560 -36.32 42.62 17.77
CA ALA A 560 -37.36 41.84 17.10
C ALA A 560 -36.74 40.68 16.31
N VAL A 561 -35.70 40.94 15.50
CA VAL A 561 -34.94 39.86 14.83
C VAL A 561 -34.31 38.92 15.85
N GLU A 562 -33.73 39.44 16.93
CA GLU A 562 -33.19 38.58 17.99
C GLU A 562 -34.27 37.64 18.58
N LYS A 563 -35.50 38.14 18.76
CA LYS A 563 -36.63 37.33 19.23
C LYS A 563 -37.06 36.28 18.21
N GLU A 564 -37.04 36.59 16.91
CA GLU A 564 -37.34 35.62 15.85
C GLU A 564 -36.24 34.54 15.75
N ILE A 565 -34.96 34.93 15.73
CA ILE A 565 -33.81 34.00 15.65
C ILE A 565 -33.76 33.04 16.85
N LYS A 566 -34.16 33.48 18.06
CA LYS A 566 -34.25 32.63 19.26
C LYS A 566 -35.19 31.42 19.13
N ILE A 567 -36.09 31.41 18.14
CA ILE A 567 -36.95 30.27 17.85
C ILE A 567 -36.14 29.11 17.24
N TYR A 568 -35.10 29.43 16.46
CA TYR A 568 -34.31 28.48 15.67
C TYR A 568 -33.07 27.93 16.40
N GLY A 569 -32.60 28.60 17.46
CA GLY A 569 -31.42 28.15 18.20
C GLY A 569 -30.91 29.09 19.27
N LYS A 570 -29.77 28.74 19.87
CA LYS A 570 -29.15 29.51 20.96
C LYS A 570 -28.57 30.81 20.41
N THR A 571 -29.01 31.96 20.90
CA THR A 571 -28.47 33.26 20.49
C THR A 571 -27.42 33.81 21.44
N VAL A 572 -26.36 34.40 20.91
CA VAL A 572 -25.43 35.28 21.62
C VAL A 572 -25.34 36.61 20.86
N ARG A 573 -25.38 37.75 21.55
CA ARG A 573 -25.15 39.06 20.93
C ARG A 573 -23.72 39.52 21.23
N LEU A 574 -22.99 39.89 20.18
CA LEU A 574 -21.64 40.43 20.23
C LEU A 574 -21.69 41.90 19.79
N CYS A 575 -21.55 42.81 20.76
CA CYS A 575 -21.59 44.25 20.51
C CYS A 575 -20.76 45.00 21.56
N GLY A 576 -20.31 46.20 21.21
CA GLY A 576 -19.88 47.24 22.14
C GLY A 576 -20.58 48.56 21.83
N ASP A 577 -20.13 49.64 22.47
CA ASP A 577 -20.73 50.99 22.31
C ASP A 577 -20.57 51.56 20.89
N ASN A 578 -19.68 50.97 20.08
CA ASN A 578 -19.40 51.36 18.70
C ASN A 578 -18.85 50.16 17.89
N ARG A 579 -18.53 50.39 16.61
CA ARG A 579 -17.99 49.37 15.69
C ARG A 579 -16.62 48.82 16.08
N TYR A 580 -15.76 49.64 16.71
CA TYR A 580 -14.41 49.23 17.15
C TYR A 580 -14.51 48.27 18.33
N ALA A 581 -15.27 48.64 19.37
CA ALA A 581 -15.60 47.79 20.51
C ALA A 581 -16.34 46.50 20.08
N THR A 582 -17.22 46.58 19.09
CA THR A 582 -17.88 45.41 18.50
C THR A 582 -16.88 44.49 17.79
N SER A 583 -15.92 45.03 17.02
CA SER A 583 -14.88 44.22 16.38
C SER A 583 -14.02 43.46 17.39
N SER A 584 -13.67 44.09 18.52
CA SER A 584 -12.97 43.42 19.62
C SER A 584 -13.86 42.42 20.39
N ALA A 585 -15.18 42.59 20.42
CA ALA A 585 -16.10 41.60 20.97
C ALA A 585 -16.20 40.34 20.08
N VAL A 586 -16.23 40.52 18.75
CA VAL A 586 -16.14 39.43 17.77
C VAL A 586 -14.80 38.71 17.89
N ALA A 587 -13.69 39.46 17.99
CA ALA A 587 -12.35 38.90 18.19
C ALA A 587 -12.28 37.99 19.45
N ARG A 588 -12.83 38.46 20.58
CA ARG A 588 -12.85 37.70 21.85
C ARG A 588 -13.66 36.40 21.80
N GLU A 589 -14.80 36.36 21.13
CA GLU A 589 -15.64 35.14 21.07
C GLU A 589 -15.03 34.07 20.15
N PHE A 590 -14.43 34.47 19.02
CA PHE A 590 -14.04 33.53 17.95
C PHE A 590 -12.54 33.19 17.89
N PHE A 591 -11.67 34.08 18.36
CA PHE A 591 -10.22 33.91 18.23
C PHE A 591 -9.55 33.82 19.62
N GLY A 592 -9.98 34.65 20.57
CA GLY A 592 -9.50 34.58 21.95
C GLY A 592 -7.97 34.65 22.06
N ASP A 593 -7.41 33.76 22.88
CA ASP A 593 -5.98 33.63 23.16
C ASP A 593 -5.17 32.89 22.07
N LYS A 594 -5.81 32.51 20.94
CA LYS A 594 -5.18 31.72 19.87
C LYS A 594 -4.62 32.55 18.72
N ALA A 595 -4.96 33.83 18.64
CA ALA A 595 -4.53 34.70 17.55
C ALA A 595 -3.04 35.08 17.69
N GLU A 596 -2.19 34.59 16.79
CA GLU A 596 -0.76 35.00 16.72
C GLU A 596 -0.58 36.35 15.98
N ALA A 597 -1.55 36.71 15.15
CA ALA A 597 -1.59 37.94 14.35
C ALA A 597 -2.98 38.58 14.38
N ALA A 598 -3.06 39.86 14.03
CA ALA A 598 -4.32 40.57 13.78
C ALA A 598 -4.35 41.20 12.39
N VAL A 599 -5.53 41.22 11.77
CA VAL A 599 -5.79 41.99 10.55
C VAL A 599 -6.46 43.31 10.93
N PHE A 600 -5.96 44.42 10.42
CA PHE A 600 -6.47 45.77 10.71
C PHE A 600 -7.10 46.38 9.46
N ALA A 601 -8.33 46.89 9.60
CA ALA A 601 -9.03 47.62 8.53
C ALA A 601 -9.62 48.94 9.02
N PHE A 602 -9.79 49.89 8.09
CA PHE A 602 -10.27 51.22 8.42
C PHE A 602 -11.76 51.22 8.76
N GLY A 603 -12.13 51.82 9.89
CA GLY A 603 -13.47 51.66 10.45
C GLY A 603 -14.54 52.61 9.91
N ASP A 604 -14.21 53.74 9.27
CA ASP A 604 -15.22 54.75 8.89
C ASP A 604 -15.81 54.54 7.48
N ASP A 605 -14.96 54.22 6.50
CA ASP A 605 -15.32 53.69 5.17
C ASP A 605 -14.47 52.43 4.95
N PHE A 606 -15.11 51.28 4.80
CA PHE A 606 -14.51 49.96 5.07
C PHE A 606 -14.34 49.04 3.84
N PRO A 607 -14.12 49.53 2.60
CA PRO A 607 -14.06 48.66 1.43
C PRO A 607 -12.89 47.66 1.53
N ASP A 608 -11.73 48.12 2.00
CA ASP A 608 -10.50 47.34 2.12
C ASP A 608 -10.62 46.16 3.11
N GLY A 609 -11.54 46.25 4.08
CA GLY A 609 -11.76 45.18 5.05
C GLY A 609 -12.70 44.06 4.57
N LEU A 610 -13.43 44.27 3.45
CA LEU A 610 -14.36 43.26 2.92
C LEU A 610 -13.62 42.14 2.20
N SER A 611 -12.62 42.49 1.40
CA SER A 611 -11.73 41.54 0.71
C SER A 611 -10.77 40.81 1.67
N ALA A 612 -10.59 41.32 2.89
CA ALA A 612 -9.70 40.77 3.91
C ALA A 612 -10.20 39.45 4.54
N GLY A 613 -11.52 39.21 4.55
CA GLY A 613 -12.15 38.09 5.27
C GLY A 613 -11.54 36.72 4.98
N PRO A 614 -11.42 36.28 3.70
CA PRO A 614 -10.83 34.99 3.36
C PRO A 614 -9.36 34.86 3.77
N LEU A 615 -8.57 35.94 3.64
CA LEU A 615 -7.18 35.97 4.09
C LEU A 615 -7.09 35.84 5.60
N ALA A 616 -7.83 36.67 6.34
CA ALA A 616 -7.88 36.65 7.80
C ALA A 616 -8.29 35.27 8.35
N ALA A 617 -9.33 34.66 7.76
CA ALA A 617 -9.77 33.31 8.09
C ALA A 617 -8.71 32.23 7.77
N SER A 618 -7.89 32.42 6.72
CA SER A 618 -6.82 31.47 6.34
C SER A 618 -5.57 31.51 7.25
N ILE A 619 -5.43 32.56 8.05
CA ILE A 619 -4.36 32.72 9.05
C ILE A 619 -4.90 32.76 10.50
N GLU A 620 -6.17 32.41 10.70
CA GLU A 620 -6.87 32.39 11.99
C GLU A 620 -6.72 33.71 12.79
N ALA A 621 -6.72 34.85 12.10
CA ALA A 621 -6.55 36.18 12.68
C ALA A 621 -7.88 36.97 12.71
N PRO A 622 -8.19 37.70 13.81
CA PRO A 622 -9.34 38.58 13.87
C PRO A 622 -9.16 39.81 12.97
N LEU A 623 -10.28 40.33 12.44
CA LEU A 623 -10.33 41.63 11.78
C LEU A 623 -10.75 42.71 12.77
N LEU A 624 -9.76 43.48 13.25
CA LEU A 624 -9.94 44.61 14.15
C LEU A 624 -10.14 45.90 13.35
N LEU A 625 -11.17 46.67 13.71
CA LEU A 625 -11.43 47.97 13.10
C LEU A 625 -10.67 49.05 13.87
N VAL A 626 -10.07 49.99 13.14
CA VAL A 626 -9.35 51.14 13.73
C VAL A 626 -9.50 52.41 12.89
N THR A 627 -9.20 53.56 13.49
CA THR A 627 -8.84 54.80 12.79
C THR A 627 -7.54 55.36 13.38
N SER A 628 -7.11 56.54 12.94
CA SER A 628 -6.00 57.26 13.57
C SER A 628 -6.28 57.74 15.00
N THR A 629 -7.55 57.71 15.45
CA THR A 629 -7.98 58.17 16.79
C THR A 629 -8.74 57.11 17.59
N ASN A 630 -9.41 56.16 16.93
CA ASN A 630 -10.11 55.05 17.57
C ASN A 630 -9.27 53.77 17.50
N THR A 631 -8.50 53.53 18.56
CA THR A 631 -7.56 52.39 18.68
C THR A 631 -7.69 51.59 19.98
N ALA A 632 -8.31 52.16 21.02
CA ALA A 632 -8.26 51.63 22.39
C ALA A 632 -8.79 50.19 22.51
N ASP A 633 -9.91 49.87 21.87
CA ASP A 633 -10.49 48.52 21.87
C ASP A 633 -9.58 47.48 21.20
N ALA A 634 -8.88 47.87 20.13
CA ALA A 634 -7.97 47.01 19.40
C ALA A 634 -6.65 46.82 20.16
N ALA A 635 -6.12 47.90 20.76
CA ALA A 635 -4.98 47.87 21.68
C ALA A 635 -5.23 46.95 22.87
N ALA A 636 -6.37 47.09 23.56
CA ALA A 636 -6.73 46.24 24.68
C ALA A 636 -6.82 44.74 24.29
N TYR A 637 -7.33 44.43 23.09
CA TYR A 637 -7.35 43.05 22.59
C TYR A 637 -5.95 42.52 22.25
N VAL A 638 -5.13 43.32 21.57
CA VAL A 638 -3.77 42.98 21.15
C VAL A 638 -2.86 42.75 22.34
N SER A 639 -2.88 43.66 23.31
CA SER A 639 -2.10 43.57 24.55
C SER A 639 -2.46 42.33 25.38
N TYR A 640 -3.76 42.08 25.57
CA TYR A 640 -4.25 40.92 26.33
C TYR A 640 -3.80 39.58 25.73
N ASN A 641 -3.88 39.46 24.39
CA ASN A 641 -3.50 38.24 23.67
C ASN A 641 -2.03 38.21 23.20
N LYS A 642 -1.24 39.26 23.53
CA LYS A 642 0.19 39.39 23.18
C LYS A 642 0.48 39.28 21.68
N ILE A 643 -0.41 39.83 20.86
CA ILE A 643 -0.29 39.80 19.39
C ILE A 643 0.88 40.68 18.96
N THR A 644 1.85 40.10 18.26
CA THR A 644 3.05 40.81 17.77
C THR A 644 3.00 41.14 16.28
N LYS A 645 2.07 40.54 15.52
CA LYS A 645 2.01 40.66 14.05
C LYS A 645 0.72 41.31 13.54
N ALA A 646 0.88 42.20 12.56
CA ALA A 646 -0.21 42.96 11.96
C ALA A 646 -0.22 42.88 10.43
N ALA A 647 -1.32 42.42 9.86
CA ALA A 647 -1.66 42.63 8.46
C ALA A 647 -2.57 43.87 8.34
N VAL A 648 -2.14 44.91 7.64
CA VAL A 648 -2.87 46.18 7.58
C VAL A 648 -3.47 46.38 6.20
N MET A 649 -4.80 46.36 6.11
CA MET A 649 -5.53 46.53 4.87
C MET A 649 -5.53 48.00 4.44
N GLY A 650 -5.39 48.24 3.14
CA GLY A 650 -5.52 49.56 2.53
C GLY A 650 -4.30 50.48 2.69
N GLY A 651 -4.46 51.73 2.25
CA GLY A 651 -3.37 52.72 2.18
C GLY A 651 -2.96 53.33 3.54
N PRO A 652 -1.70 53.78 3.71
CA PRO A 652 -1.20 54.34 4.95
C PRO A 652 -1.80 55.71 5.33
N LYS A 653 -2.59 56.33 4.44
CA LYS A 653 -3.35 57.56 4.72
C LYS A 653 -4.53 57.32 5.68
N LEU A 654 -5.15 56.15 5.63
CA LEU A 654 -6.30 55.79 6.47
C LEU A 654 -5.84 55.25 7.82
N ILE A 655 -4.84 54.36 7.79
CA ILE A 655 -4.21 53.77 8.98
C ILE A 655 -2.69 53.91 8.83
N PRO A 656 -2.05 54.93 9.44
CA PRO A 656 -0.60 55.05 9.44
C PRO A 656 0.09 53.90 10.19
N ASN A 657 1.28 53.46 9.75
CA ASN A 657 2.03 52.40 10.43
C ASN A 657 2.34 52.75 11.90
N SER A 658 2.54 54.03 12.24
CA SER A 658 2.75 54.50 13.61
C SER A 658 1.58 54.20 14.56
N VAL A 659 0.35 54.17 14.03
CA VAL A 659 -0.85 53.81 14.80
C VAL A 659 -0.83 52.31 15.14
N ILE A 660 -0.45 51.47 14.18
CA ILE A 660 -0.33 50.02 14.37
C ILE A 660 0.85 49.67 15.28
N TYR A 661 2.00 50.34 15.15
CA TYR A 661 3.08 50.22 16.13
C TYR A 661 2.63 50.62 17.54
N GLY A 662 1.80 51.67 17.70
CA GLY A 662 1.24 52.04 19.00
C GLY A 662 0.32 50.96 19.59
N ILE A 663 -0.42 50.23 18.74
CA ILE A 663 -1.30 49.12 19.15
C ILE A 663 -0.48 47.88 19.54
N LEU A 664 0.52 47.49 18.75
CA LEU A 664 1.36 46.31 19.02
C LEU A 664 2.28 46.46 20.26
N ASN A 665 2.54 47.69 20.71
CA ASN A 665 3.35 47.99 21.89
C ASN A 665 2.51 48.41 23.13
N SER A 666 1.20 48.09 23.16
CA SER A 666 0.26 48.55 24.19
C SER A 666 0.11 47.65 25.42
#